data_AF-A0A3B0YP82-F1
#
_entry.id   AF-A0A3B0YP82-F1
#
_cell.length_a   1.000
_cell.length_b   1.000
_cell.length_c   1.000
_cell.angle_alpha   90.00
_cell.angle_beta   90.00
_cell.angle_gamma   90.00
#
_symmetry.space_group_name_H-M   'P 1'
#
loop_
_entity.id
_entity.type
_entity.pdbx_description
1 polymer ?
#
loop_
_entity_poly.entity_id
_entity_poly.type
_entity_poly.pdbx_seq_one_letter_code
_entity_poly.pdbx_strand_id
1 'polypeptide(L)'
;MLCLNSHFFKRRPRREYLYDNDSTRRCSFFSRLKQLLIATLLILLGVVLGMFIMSINNPVHAAASNLNADYVSMDDISEGSLLLKTNNRNQYLQIPLLNTRVDIDISGMVVRSHVKQRFTNNSPNWVEAVYVFPLPENAAVDFMRMHIGEHVIEAKIREKQQAIKIYQQAKQQGKKTALLEQQRANMFTSSVANIGPGESITIEIEYQQALQYEQGSFSLRFPMAITPRYIPGTPLQQQLSIKGSGWANNTDQVPDASFITPPVNNKPHKINPLSLNIKLNPGFPVDKISSSYHAITQQEMPDGHIAIQLAAGTVPSEHDFELSWTPDISHAPKAALFSEKINNDYFHLLMVLPPDNNAQNEQAFARDVIFVIDTSGSMYGTSMQQAKQSLLMALERLRLHDRFNIIQFNSITGQLFSVSSSATFENIQIAKQYVQQLQANGGTEMAPALNMALTQTTDNNYVRQVIFLTDGSVGNETALFNIIQNNLAQSRLFTVGIGSAPNSYFMRKAAQFGRGSFTYIGDINEVNKKMTVLFKKLENPLMTNLSIDFYNDSLKKIQAEIWPERITDLYSGEAIVLSIKTDQPLHKVRLKGNRALAPWQATLNLNQGINSPGTGRYWARNKIESLMDRQYSAANKTQLREEITDIALKHHLVSKYTSLVAVDTRPSRPLEKALNKQAVAVNLPQGQIRPGQINKVPQQTFGRLAQTATPAAQQLILGCSLLLLALISHLIFSRRLKFRIL
;
A
#
# COMPACT_ATOMS: atom_id res chain seq x y z
N MET A 1 30.47 117.18 18.71
CA MET A 1 30.73 118.38 17.88
C MET A 1 29.42 118.74 17.20
N LEU A 2 28.82 119.84 17.66
CA LEU A 2 27.84 120.79 17.06
C LEU A 2 27.16 120.42 15.72
N CYS A 3 25.93 120.80 15.35
CA CYS A 3 24.76 121.46 15.95
C CYS A 3 23.76 121.70 14.78
N LEU A 4 22.55 122.19 15.11
CA LEU A 4 21.69 123.13 14.33
C LEU A 4 20.56 122.62 13.41
N ASN A 5 19.34 122.87 13.91
CA ASN A 5 18.29 123.79 13.39
C ASN A 5 17.34 123.47 12.21
N SER A 6 16.05 123.39 12.59
CA SER A 6 14.93 124.33 12.28
C SER A 6 14.09 124.24 10.98
N HIS A 7 12.77 124.15 11.21
CA HIS A 7 11.63 124.94 10.69
C HIS A 7 10.90 124.65 9.34
N PHE A 8 9.62 124.27 9.50
CA PHE A 8 8.35 124.88 9.02
C PHE A 8 7.71 124.66 7.61
N PHE A 9 6.38 124.40 7.68
CA PHE A 9 5.20 124.82 6.85
C PHE A 9 4.51 123.87 5.82
N LYS A 10 3.30 123.41 6.23
CA LYS A 10 1.97 123.21 5.56
C LYS A 10 1.89 122.75 4.08
N ARG A 11 0.96 121.86 3.66
CA ARG A 11 -0.52 122.05 3.51
C ARG A 11 -1.22 120.74 3.06
N ARG A 12 -2.49 120.58 3.44
CA ARG A 12 -3.54 119.58 3.02
C ARG A 12 -4.22 120.00 1.68
N PRO A 13 -5.04 119.19 0.93
CA PRO A 13 -6.33 118.57 1.39
C PRO A 13 -6.79 117.21 0.76
N ARG A 14 -7.57 116.37 1.50
CA ARG A 14 -8.99 115.86 1.28
C ARG A 14 -9.27 115.09 -0.04
N ARG A 15 -10.07 114.00 -0.14
CA ARG A 15 -11.19 113.42 0.65
C ARG A 15 -11.61 112.03 0.07
N GLU A 16 -12.18 111.14 0.92
CA GLU A 16 -13.33 110.21 0.70
C GLU A 16 -13.18 109.00 -0.28
N TYR A 17 -13.77 107.80 -0.11
CA TYR A 17 -14.72 107.17 0.85
C TYR A 17 -14.77 105.62 0.58
N LEU A 18 -15.21 104.85 1.60
CA LEU A 18 -16.02 103.59 1.58
C LEU A 18 -15.39 102.17 1.44
N TYR A 19 -15.63 101.41 2.53
CA TYR A 19 -16.07 100.01 2.73
C TYR A 19 -15.16 98.76 2.60
N ASP A 20 -15.13 98.06 3.74
CA ASP A 20 -15.16 96.61 4.03
C ASP A 20 -14.26 95.62 3.27
N ASN A 21 -13.48 94.83 4.03
CA ASN A 21 -13.92 93.46 4.33
C ASN A 21 -13.12 92.77 5.45
N ASP A 22 -13.87 92.03 6.25
CA ASP A 22 -13.51 91.17 7.36
C ASP A 22 -13.12 89.77 6.85
N SER A 23 -11.89 89.27 7.06
CA SER A 23 -11.53 87.87 6.73
C SER A 23 -10.17 87.37 7.25
N THR A 24 -9.88 87.37 8.56
CA THR A 24 -8.61 86.74 9.05
C THR A 24 -8.67 85.95 10.37
N ARG A 25 -9.75 85.19 10.65
CA ARG A 25 -9.73 84.26 11.80
C ARG A 25 -10.25 82.81 11.60
N ARG A 26 -10.75 82.41 10.42
CA ARG A 26 -11.20 81.01 10.19
C ARG A 26 -10.18 80.06 9.54
N CYS A 27 -8.99 80.53 9.14
CA CYS A 27 -8.05 79.74 8.33
C CYS A 27 -7.02 78.89 9.12
N SER A 28 -6.89 79.03 10.45
CA SER A 28 -5.84 78.31 11.22
C SER A 28 -6.31 77.02 11.90
N PHE A 29 -7.61 76.82 12.11
CA PHE A 29 -8.13 75.61 12.77
C PHE A 29 -8.17 74.41 11.80
N PHE A 30 -8.55 74.64 10.55
CA PHE A 30 -8.64 73.60 9.53
C PHE A 30 -7.27 73.08 9.08
N SER A 31 -6.22 73.91 9.08
CA SER A 31 -4.87 73.43 8.75
C SER A 31 -4.32 72.52 9.86
N ARG A 32 -4.55 72.86 11.14
CA ARG A 32 -4.16 72.05 12.29
C ARG A 32 -4.87 70.71 12.34
N LEU A 33 -6.18 70.67 12.06
CA LEU A 33 -6.94 69.41 12.02
C LEU A 33 -6.47 68.51 10.86
N LYS A 34 -6.13 69.10 9.71
CA LYS A 34 -5.60 68.37 8.55
C LYS A 34 -4.20 67.81 8.83
N GLN A 35 -3.35 68.57 9.52
CA GLN A 35 -2.04 68.11 9.98
C GLN A 35 -2.15 66.99 11.02
N LEU A 36 -3.10 67.07 11.95
CA LEU A 36 -3.31 66.02 12.96
C LEU A 36 -3.78 64.70 12.33
N LEU A 37 -4.62 64.79 11.30
CA LEU A 37 -5.10 63.63 10.53
C LEU A 37 -4.00 62.97 9.68
N ILE A 38 -3.14 63.79 9.06
CA ILE A 38 -1.97 63.29 8.33
C ILE A 38 -0.98 62.62 9.30
N ALA A 39 -0.75 63.22 10.46
CA ALA A 39 0.13 62.66 11.48
C ALA A 39 -0.40 61.31 12.02
N THR A 40 -1.70 61.20 12.29
CA THR A 40 -2.30 59.92 12.72
C THR A 40 -2.25 58.86 11.63
N LEU A 41 -2.41 59.25 10.36
CA LEU A 41 -2.29 58.32 9.23
C LEU A 41 -0.85 57.78 9.08
N LEU A 42 0.15 58.64 9.26
CA LEU A 42 1.57 58.26 9.20
C LEU A 42 1.96 57.36 10.37
N ILE A 43 1.44 57.60 11.57
CA ILE A 43 1.65 56.73 12.73
C ILE A 43 1.02 55.35 12.48
N LEU A 44 -0.21 55.30 11.95
CA LEU A 44 -0.88 54.04 11.66
C LEU A 44 -0.15 53.23 10.57
N LEU A 45 0.37 53.91 9.54
CA LEU A 45 1.21 53.31 8.52
C LEU A 45 2.52 52.76 9.12
N GLY A 46 3.14 53.49 10.04
CA GLY A 46 4.34 53.05 10.76
C GLY A 46 4.09 51.82 11.63
N VAL A 47 2.93 51.74 12.30
CA VAL A 47 2.54 50.57 13.10
C VAL A 47 2.28 49.35 12.22
N VAL A 48 1.60 49.51 11.08
CA VAL A 48 1.37 48.42 10.12
C VAL A 48 2.70 47.93 9.54
N LEU A 49 3.61 48.84 9.21
CA LEU A 49 4.95 48.50 8.72
C LEU A 49 5.78 47.80 9.81
N GLY A 50 5.66 48.23 11.07
CA GLY A 50 6.32 47.61 12.22
C GLY A 50 5.81 46.19 12.49
N MET A 51 4.50 45.95 12.41
CA MET A 51 3.92 44.60 12.51
C MET A 51 4.34 43.71 11.34
N PHE A 52 4.47 44.28 10.14
CA PHE A 52 4.97 43.57 8.96
C PHE A 52 6.44 43.17 9.15
N ILE A 53 7.29 44.06 9.66
CA ILE A 53 8.70 43.78 9.94
C ILE A 53 8.86 42.74 11.08
N MET A 54 8.07 42.84 12.15
CA MET A 54 8.06 41.80 13.20
C MET A 54 7.61 40.44 12.67
N SER A 55 6.71 40.39 11.68
CA SER A 55 6.26 39.14 11.06
C SER A 55 7.32 38.49 10.15
N ILE A 56 8.37 39.23 9.76
CA ILE A 56 9.48 38.70 8.95
C ILE A 56 10.60 38.12 9.84
N ASN A 57 10.66 38.49 11.12
CA ASN A 57 11.66 38.02 12.07
C ASN A 57 11.11 36.94 13.02
N ASN A 58 11.08 35.69 12.58
CA ASN A 58 11.01 34.56 13.52
C ASN A 58 12.44 34.24 14.03
N PRO A 59 12.68 34.15 15.35
CA PRO A 59 13.95 33.64 15.85
C PRO A 59 14.10 32.17 15.47
N VAL A 60 15.15 31.86 14.71
CA VAL A 60 15.60 30.49 14.48
C VAL A 60 16.06 29.94 15.83
N HIS A 61 15.27 29.07 16.45
CA HIS A 61 15.75 28.26 17.56
C HIS A 61 16.84 27.33 17.04
N ALA A 62 18.08 27.65 17.36
CA ALA A 62 19.18 26.71 17.29
C ALA A 62 18.92 25.61 18.31
N ALA A 63 18.53 24.42 17.83
CA ALA A 63 18.55 23.23 18.65
C ALA A 63 20.01 22.95 19.01
N ALA A 64 20.30 22.93 20.31
CA ALA A 64 21.61 22.59 20.85
C ALA A 64 22.07 21.25 20.29
N SER A 65 23.19 21.26 19.58
CA SER A 65 23.91 20.09 19.12
C SER A 65 24.63 19.44 20.31
N ASN A 66 24.13 18.29 20.76
CA ASN A 66 24.97 17.33 21.47
C ASN A 66 25.66 16.43 20.43
N LEU A 67 26.98 16.42 20.51
CA LEU A 67 27.93 15.67 19.68
C LEU A 67 27.66 14.16 19.69
N ASN A 68 27.72 13.53 18.51
CA ASN A 68 28.51 12.32 18.24
C ASN A 68 28.57 12.04 16.71
N ALA A 69 29.72 11.54 16.25
CA ALA A 69 30.22 11.53 14.88
C ALA A 69 29.57 10.46 13.97
N ASP A 70 29.13 10.82 12.75
CA ASP A 70 28.41 9.87 11.86
C ASP A 70 28.49 10.18 10.33
N TYR A 71 29.48 10.92 9.82
CA TYR A 71 29.37 11.49 8.47
C TYR A 71 30.63 11.39 7.60
N VAL A 72 30.42 11.08 6.30
CA VAL A 72 31.46 10.96 5.26
C VAL A 72 31.35 12.11 4.25
N SER A 73 32.49 12.67 3.82
CA SER A 73 32.59 13.74 2.81
C SER A 73 32.48 13.18 1.38
N MET A 74 32.15 14.03 0.41
CA MET A 74 32.03 13.65 -1.01
C MET A 74 33.37 13.20 -1.63
N ASP A 75 34.48 13.67 -1.05
CA ASP A 75 35.84 13.42 -1.53
C ASP A 75 36.39 12.03 -1.12
N ASP A 76 35.73 11.36 -0.16
CA ASP A 76 36.15 10.04 0.36
C ASP A 76 35.54 8.86 -0.41
N ILE A 77 34.83 9.12 -1.52
CA ILE A 77 33.92 8.16 -2.15
C ILE A 77 34.56 7.50 -3.37
N SER A 78 34.79 6.19 -3.28
CA SER A 78 35.03 5.31 -4.44
C SER A 78 33.70 4.77 -5.00
N GLU A 79 33.68 4.50 -6.30
CA GLU A 79 32.49 4.12 -7.07
C GLU A 79 31.72 2.94 -6.43
N GLY A 80 30.38 3.04 -6.35
CA GLY A 80 29.50 1.95 -5.90
C GLY A 80 28.80 2.12 -4.54
N SER A 81 28.83 3.31 -3.93
CA SER A 81 28.18 3.60 -2.64
C SER A 81 26.89 4.44 -2.78
N LEU A 82 25.79 4.01 -2.16
CA LEU A 82 24.56 4.79 -2.12
C LEU A 82 24.49 5.63 -0.84
N LEU A 83 24.45 6.94 -1.01
CA LEU A 83 24.36 7.93 0.06
C LEU A 83 22.92 8.38 0.34
N LEU A 84 22.49 8.33 1.61
CA LEU A 84 21.31 9.04 2.13
C LEU A 84 21.74 10.40 2.70
N LYS A 85 21.22 11.50 2.13
CA LYS A 85 21.48 12.87 2.57
C LYS A 85 20.76 13.13 3.91
N THR A 86 21.50 13.58 4.92
CA THR A 86 20.91 13.97 6.20
C THR A 86 20.44 15.43 6.17
N ASN A 87 19.75 15.90 7.23
CA ASN A 87 19.27 17.28 7.34
C ASN A 87 20.41 18.32 7.41
N ASN A 88 21.65 17.88 7.59
CA ASN A 88 22.85 18.71 7.55
C ASN A 88 23.45 18.69 6.14
N ARG A 89 23.82 19.87 5.61
CA ARG A 89 24.06 20.08 4.17
C ARG A 89 25.22 19.29 3.53
N ASN A 90 26.09 18.59 4.26
CA ASN A 90 27.27 17.88 3.73
C ASN A 90 27.49 16.48 4.33
N GLN A 91 26.41 15.77 4.65
CA GLN A 91 26.49 14.57 5.49
C GLN A 91 25.70 13.40 4.88
N TYR A 92 26.36 12.27 4.67
CA TYR A 92 25.84 11.14 3.92
C TYR A 92 25.98 9.79 4.65
N LEU A 93 24.93 8.96 4.63
CA LEU A 93 24.92 7.59 5.14
C LEU A 93 25.05 6.59 3.98
N GLN A 94 26.06 5.73 4.01
CA GLN A 94 26.26 4.66 3.03
C GLN A 94 25.33 3.47 3.32
N ILE A 95 24.54 3.03 2.33
CA ILE A 95 23.63 1.87 2.48
C ILE A 95 24.34 0.57 2.11
N PRO A 96 24.11 -0.55 2.82
CA PRO A 96 24.60 -1.86 2.41
C PRO A 96 24.05 -2.24 1.03
N LEU A 97 24.91 -2.75 0.15
CA LEU A 97 24.47 -3.33 -1.12
C LEU A 97 23.71 -4.63 -0.84
N LEU A 98 22.59 -4.81 -1.54
CA LEU A 98 21.80 -6.03 -1.49
C LEU A 98 21.78 -6.67 -2.87
N ASN A 99 22.11 -7.95 -2.95
CA ASN A 99 21.88 -8.77 -4.14
C ASN A 99 20.91 -9.90 -3.79
N THR A 100 19.91 -10.14 -4.63
CA THR A 100 18.90 -11.19 -4.41
C THR A 100 18.98 -12.24 -5.51
N ARG A 101 19.04 -13.50 -5.08
CA ARG A 101 18.85 -14.66 -5.96
C ARG A 101 17.64 -15.45 -5.47
N VAL A 102 16.79 -15.82 -6.41
CA VAL A 102 15.59 -16.61 -6.15
C VAL A 102 15.68 -17.88 -6.98
N ASP A 103 15.64 -19.03 -6.31
CA ASP A 103 15.53 -20.34 -6.95
C ASP A 103 14.16 -20.92 -6.55
N ILE A 104 13.32 -21.29 -7.51
CA ILE A 104 11.94 -21.75 -7.28
C ILE A 104 11.77 -23.15 -7.87
N ASP A 105 11.38 -24.10 -7.04
CA ASP A 105 11.03 -25.46 -7.45
C ASP A 105 9.52 -25.64 -7.43
N ILE A 106 8.94 -25.92 -8.59
CA ILE A 106 7.51 -26.18 -8.77
C ILE A 106 7.33 -27.67 -9.00
N SER A 107 6.58 -28.33 -8.11
CA SER A 107 6.25 -29.75 -8.19
C SER A 107 4.73 -29.93 -8.07
N GLY A 108 4.08 -30.18 -9.20
CA GLY A 108 2.62 -30.19 -9.28
C GLY A 108 2.03 -28.83 -8.88
N MET A 109 1.29 -28.79 -7.77
CA MET A 109 0.67 -27.56 -7.24
C MET A 109 1.45 -26.87 -6.13
N VAL A 110 2.52 -27.49 -5.65
CA VAL A 110 3.31 -26.97 -4.53
C VAL A 110 4.56 -26.30 -5.08
N VAL A 111 4.87 -25.14 -4.50
CA VAL A 111 6.04 -24.34 -4.85
C VAL A 111 6.92 -24.24 -3.62
N ARG A 112 8.21 -24.59 -3.77
CA ARG A 112 9.26 -24.30 -2.79
C ARG A 112 10.16 -23.21 -3.35
N SER A 113 10.30 -22.12 -2.61
CA SER A 113 11.13 -20.98 -3.03
C SER A 113 12.30 -20.81 -2.07
N HIS A 114 13.50 -20.61 -2.62
CA HIS A 114 14.74 -20.32 -1.92
C HIS A 114 15.18 -18.90 -2.27
N VAL A 115 15.12 -17.98 -1.30
CA VAL A 115 15.51 -16.58 -1.46
C VAL A 115 16.84 -16.35 -0.75
N LYS A 116 17.88 -16.01 -1.51
CA LYS A 116 19.22 -15.69 -1.01
C LYS A 116 19.46 -14.19 -1.12
N GLN A 117 19.63 -13.53 0.02
CA GLN A 117 19.87 -12.10 0.15
C GLN A 117 21.29 -11.87 0.66
N ARG A 118 22.18 -11.36 -0.19
CA ARG A 118 23.54 -11.03 0.19
C ARG A 118 23.64 -9.55 0.54
N PHE A 119 23.94 -9.26 1.81
CA PHE A 119 24.20 -7.93 2.34
C PHE A 119 25.70 -7.66 2.33
N THR A 120 26.14 -6.56 1.73
CA THR A 120 27.55 -6.14 1.73
C THR A 120 27.69 -4.76 2.38
N ASN A 121 28.48 -4.69 3.44
CA ASN A 121 28.78 -3.44 4.13
C ASN A 121 30.00 -2.75 3.50
N ASN A 122 29.75 -1.77 2.64
CA ASN A 122 30.82 -0.99 2.01
C ASN A 122 31.30 0.19 2.87
N SER A 123 30.78 0.34 4.09
CA SER A 123 31.14 1.44 4.99
C SER A 123 32.31 1.07 5.91
N PRO A 124 33.05 2.07 6.44
CA PRO A 124 34.11 1.83 7.42
C PRO A 124 33.58 1.47 8.82
N ASN A 125 32.25 1.46 9.02
CA ASN A 125 31.61 1.28 10.32
C ASN A 125 30.97 -0.11 10.42
N TRP A 126 30.72 -0.56 11.65
CA TRP A 126 29.90 -1.75 11.88
C TRP A 126 28.43 -1.41 11.65
N VAL A 127 27.72 -2.29 10.95
CA VAL A 127 26.34 -2.01 10.53
C VAL A 127 25.37 -3.06 11.05
N GLU A 128 24.17 -2.59 11.43
CA GLU A 128 22.96 -3.39 11.47
C GLU A 128 22.13 -3.07 10.23
N ALA A 129 22.02 -4.03 9.30
CA ALA A 129 21.20 -3.90 8.10
C ALA A 129 19.76 -4.35 8.40
N VAL A 130 18.78 -3.52 8.05
CA VAL A 130 17.36 -3.87 8.13
C VAL A 130 16.75 -3.77 6.74
N TYR A 131 16.24 -4.89 6.22
CA TYR A 131 15.62 -4.96 4.90
C TYR A 131 14.20 -5.48 4.99
N VAL A 132 13.28 -4.72 4.39
CA VAL A 132 11.88 -5.09 4.26
C VAL A 132 11.64 -5.55 2.83
N PHE A 133 11.08 -6.75 2.68
CA PHE A 133 10.81 -7.34 1.37
C PHE A 133 9.43 -7.99 1.35
N PRO A 134 8.79 -8.04 0.18
CA PRO A 134 7.52 -8.70 0.03
C PRO A 134 7.74 -10.20 -0.17
N LEU A 135 6.78 -11.00 0.29
CA LEU A 135 6.63 -12.41 -0.11
C LEU A 135 5.18 -12.63 -0.54
N PRO A 136 4.87 -13.71 -1.27
CA PRO A 136 3.50 -14.08 -1.52
C PRO A 136 2.72 -14.12 -0.20
N GLU A 137 1.58 -13.48 -0.18
CA GLU A 137 0.59 -13.54 0.90
C GLU A 137 0.35 -14.90 1.58
N ASN A 138 0.36 -15.99 0.81
CA ASN A 138 0.08 -17.37 1.23
C ASN A 138 1.38 -18.14 1.50
N ALA A 139 2.53 -17.46 1.54
CA ALA A 139 3.81 -18.05 1.85
C ALA A 139 3.85 -18.59 3.29
N ALA A 140 4.26 -19.84 3.41
CA ALA A 140 4.59 -20.54 4.64
C ALA A 140 6.11 -20.51 4.81
N VAL A 141 6.63 -19.43 5.41
CA VAL A 141 8.08 -19.28 5.68
C VAL A 141 8.47 -20.19 6.84
N ASP A 142 9.36 -21.14 6.59
CA ASP A 142 9.66 -22.21 7.55
C ASP A 142 11.15 -22.41 7.84
N PHE A 143 12.02 -21.67 7.14
CA PHE A 143 13.45 -21.86 7.23
C PHE A 143 14.21 -20.55 7.05
N MET A 144 15.29 -20.40 7.82
CA MET A 144 16.28 -19.34 7.63
C MET A 144 17.67 -19.86 7.98
N ARG A 145 18.66 -19.45 7.20
CA ARG A 145 20.08 -19.72 7.44
C ARG A 145 20.90 -18.47 7.17
N MET A 146 21.89 -18.24 8.03
CA MET A 146 22.85 -17.14 7.91
C MET A 146 24.22 -17.71 7.53
N HIS A 147 24.80 -17.20 6.45
CA HIS A 147 26.13 -17.57 5.97
C HIS A 147 27.11 -16.41 6.22
N ILE A 148 28.21 -16.71 6.92
CA ILE A 148 29.28 -15.78 7.30
C ILE A 148 30.60 -16.36 6.81
N GLY A 149 31.04 -15.97 5.61
CA GLY A 149 32.13 -16.68 4.92
C GLY A 149 31.78 -18.16 4.77
N GLU A 150 32.63 -19.05 5.30
CA GLU A 150 32.40 -20.51 5.31
C GLU A 150 31.49 -20.99 6.45
N HIS A 151 31.17 -20.14 7.44
CA HIS A 151 30.34 -20.55 8.57
C HIS A 151 28.85 -20.44 8.24
N VAL A 152 28.12 -21.51 8.53
CA VAL A 152 26.68 -21.61 8.27
C VAL A 152 25.93 -21.79 9.58
N ILE A 153 25.00 -20.90 9.88
CA ILE A 153 24.20 -20.93 11.11
C ILE A 153 22.72 -21.05 10.74
N GLU A 154 22.12 -22.15 11.14
CA GLU A 154 20.68 -22.36 11.00
C GLU A 154 19.92 -21.60 12.09
N ALA A 155 18.87 -20.89 11.67
CA ALA A 155 18.03 -20.13 12.58
C ALA A 155 17.09 -21.04 13.37
N LYS A 156 16.84 -20.68 14.64
CA LYS A 156 15.87 -21.38 15.48
C LYS A 156 14.58 -20.58 15.53
N ILE A 157 13.45 -21.26 15.34
CA ILE A 157 12.15 -20.66 15.54
C ILE A 157 11.88 -20.49 17.04
N ARG A 158 11.40 -19.31 17.42
CA ARG A 158 11.02 -18.96 18.79
C ARG A 158 9.77 -18.10 18.78
N GLU A 159 9.11 -17.99 19.93
CA GLU A 159 8.10 -16.94 20.14
C GLU A 159 8.74 -15.57 19.85
N LYS A 160 8.00 -14.68 19.20
CA LYS A 160 8.52 -13.43 18.61
C LYS A 160 9.28 -12.57 19.61
N GLN A 161 8.74 -12.36 20.82
CA GLN A 161 9.42 -11.57 21.86
C GLN A 161 10.68 -12.27 22.36
N GLN A 162 10.68 -13.60 22.48
CA GLN A 162 11.88 -14.36 22.82
C GLN A 162 12.96 -14.23 21.74
N ALA A 163 12.59 -14.37 20.46
CA ALA A 163 13.51 -14.19 19.33
C ALA A 163 14.13 -12.79 19.31
N ILE A 164 13.31 -11.75 19.51
CA ILE A 164 13.77 -10.36 19.61
C ILE A 164 14.75 -10.20 20.77
N LYS A 165 14.47 -10.75 21.95
CA LYS A 165 15.39 -10.70 23.10
C LYS A 165 16.73 -11.36 22.78
N ILE A 166 16.71 -12.55 22.19
CA ILE A 166 17.91 -13.29 21.78
C ILE A 166 18.73 -12.47 20.78
N TYR A 167 18.07 -11.89 19.77
CA TYR A 167 18.70 -11.04 18.77
C TYR A 167 19.35 -9.80 19.42
N GLN A 168 18.63 -9.06 20.27
CA GLN A 168 19.17 -7.87 20.93
C GLN A 168 20.35 -8.20 21.85
N GLN A 169 20.28 -9.31 22.59
CA GLN A 169 21.37 -9.77 23.45
C GLN A 169 22.62 -10.12 22.61
N ALA A 170 22.47 -10.89 21.54
CA ALA A 170 23.58 -11.24 20.65
C ALA A 170 24.21 -9.99 19.99
N LYS A 171 23.36 -9.07 19.53
CA LYS A 171 23.76 -7.78 18.96
C LYS A 171 24.61 -6.97 19.95
N GLN A 172 24.17 -6.86 21.20
CA GLN A 172 24.89 -6.15 22.27
C GLN A 172 26.21 -6.83 22.63
N GLN A 173 26.27 -8.16 22.58
CA GLN A 173 27.48 -8.95 22.81
C GLN A 173 28.48 -8.92 21.63
N GLY A 174 28.20 -8.14 20.58
CA GLY A 174 29.07 -8.05 19.40
C GLY A 174 29.05 -9.30 18.51
N LYS A 175 28.11 -10.22 18.71
CA LYS A 175 27.94 -11.44 17.90
C LYS A 175 27.14 -11.12 16.64
N LYS A 176 27.52 -11.71 15.50
CA LYS A 176 26.68 -11.68 14.31
C LYS A 176 25.38 -12.39 14.59
N THR A 177 24.28 -11.76 14.21
CA THR A 177 22.96 -12.30 14.46
C THR A 177 22.00 -11.84 13.38
N ALA A 178 21.08 -12.71 13.00
CA ALA A 178 20.02 -12.42 12.06
C ALA A 178 18.67 -12.74 12.69
N LEU A 179 17.67 -11.91 12.36
CA LEU A 179 16.29 -12.06 12.79
C LEU A 179 15.37 -11.89 11.59
N LEU A 180 14.49 -12.87 11.36
CA LEU A 180 13.44 -12.80 10.35
C LEU A 180 12.08 -12.70 11.04
N GLU A 181 11.34 -11.64 10.70
CA GLU A 181 10.03 -11.34 11.27
C GLU A 181 8.98 -11.10 10.20
N GLN A 182 7.75 -11.49 10.50
CA GLN A 182 6.58 -11.09 9.73
C GLN A 182 5.97 -9.79 10.32
N GLN A 183 5.91 -8.74 9.49
CA GLN A 183 5.29 -7.46 9.84
C GLN A 183 3.84 -7.39 9.32
N ARG A 184 3.61 -7.91 8.11
CA ARG A 184 2.27 -8.14 7.52
C ARG A 184 2.28 -9.51 6.84
N ALA A 185 1.10 -10.00 6.45
CA ALA A 185 0.96 -11.27 5.73
C ALA A 185 1.90 -11.44 4.53
N ASN A 186 2.09 -10.38 3.74
CA ASN A 186 2.96 -10.37 2.56
C ASN A 186 4.24 -9.54 2.75
N MET A 187 4.63 -9.20 3.98
CA MET A 187 5.78 -8.30 4.22
C MET A 187 6.60 -8.75 5.41
N PHE A 188 7.87 -9.00 5.12
CA PHE A 188 8.83 -9.58 6.03
C PHE A 188 10.00 -8.63 6.24
N THR A 189 10.65 -8.74 7.40
CA THR A 189 11.83 -7.96 7.74
C THR A 189 12.96 -8.90 8.10
N SER A 190 14.08 -8.76 7.41
CA SER A 190 15.36 -9.36 7.79
C SER A 190 16.22 -8.29 8.46
N SER A 191 16.62 -8.54 9.70
CA SER A 191 17.55 -7.70 10.45
C SER A 191 18.84 -8.47 10.68
N VAL A 192 19.98 -7.91 10.26
CA VAL A 192 21.30 -8.54 10.38
C VAL A 192 22.23 -7.57 11.10
N ALA A 193 22.70 -7.94 12.29
CA ALA A 193 23.54 -7.08 13.11
C ALA A 193 25.02 -7.51 13.10
N ASN A 194 25.88 -6.53 13.40
CA ASN A 194 27.33 -6.69 13.53
C ASN A 194 27.98 -7.15 12.23
N ILE A 195 27.58 -6.55 11.09
CA ILE A 195 28.28 -6.69 9.81
C ILE A 195 29.53 -5.81 9.87
N GLY A 196 30.72 -6.40 9.73
CA GLY A 196 31.99 -5.69 9.77
C GLY A 196 32.23 -4.83 8.52
N PRO A 197 33.16 -3.87 8.56
CA PRO A 197 33.57 -3.10 7.38
C PRO A 197 34.08 -4.01 6.24
N GLY A 198 33.57 -3.82 5.02
CA GLY A 198 33.89 -4.64 3.85
C GLY A 198 33.28 -6.05 3.87
N GLU A 199 32.59 -6.44 4.93
CA GLU A 199 32.06 -7.80 5.09
C GLU A 199 30.79 -8.03 4.25
N SER A 200 30.59 -9.28 3.81
CA SER A 200 29.33 -9.75 3.25
C SER A 200 28.71 -10.85 4.12
N ILE A 201 27.40 -10.77 4.36
CA ILE A 201 26.60 -11.82 5.01
C ILE A 201 25.46 -12.22 4.07
N THR A 202 25.22 -13.52 3.91
CA THR A 202 24.09 -14.01 3.10
C THR A 202 23.02 -14.60 4.01
N ILE A 203 21.78 -14.14 3.84
CA ILE A 203 20.60 -14.70 4.48
C ILE A 203 19.84 -15.52 3.45
N GLU A 204 19.66 -16.79 3.75
CA GLU A 204 18.87 -17.73 2.96
C GLU A 204 17.54 -17.96 3.67
N ILE A 205 16.45 -17.82 2.94
CA ILE A 205 15.07 -17.94 3.43
C ILE A 205 14.37 -18.92 2.52
N GLU A 206 13.62 -19.85 3.11
CA GLU A 206 12.80 -20.76 2.33
C GLU A 206 11.34 -20.70 2.76
N TYR A 207 10.46 -20.86 1.78
CA TYR A 207 9.03 -20.87 2.02
C TYR A 207 8.29 -21.74 1.01
N GLN A 208 7.09 -22.15 1.40
CA GLN A 208 6.17 -22.88 0.55
C GLN A 208 4.92 -22.06 0.23
N GLN A 209 4.36 -22.29 -0.95
CA GLN A 209 3.05 -21.77 -1.34
C GLN A 209 2.35 -22.76 -2.29
N ALA A 210 1.05 -22.62 -2.45
CA ALA A 210 0.29 -23.30 -3.50
C ALA A 210 0.16 -22.39 -4.72
N LEU A 211 0.16 -23.00 -5.91
CA LEU A 211 -0.15 -22.33 -7.16
C LEU A 211 -1.62 -21.92 -7.24
N GLN A 212 -1.87 -20.85 -8.00
CA GLN A 212 -3.21 -20.47 -8.41
C GLN A 212 -3.57 -21.17 -9.73
N TYR A 213 -4.84 -21.54 -9.87
CA TYR A 213 -5.38 -22.10 -11.11
C TYR A 213 -6.68 -21.39 -11.47
N GLU A 214 -6.70 -20.74 -12.64
CA GLU A 214 -7.88 -20.05 -13.15
C GLU A 214 -7.95 -20.13 -14.68
N GLN A 215 -9.15 -20.36 -15.22
CA GLN A 215 -9.42 -20.37 -16.67
C GLN A 215 -8.50 -21.32 -17.46
N GLY A 216 -8.21 -22.49 -16.90
CA GLY A 216 -7.33 -23.46 -17.56
C GLY A 216 -5.84 -23.16 -17.45
N SER A 217 -5.43 -22.12 -16.72
CA SER A 217 -4.02 -21.73 -16.55
C SER A 217 -3.59 -21.80 -15.10
N PHE A 218 -2.41 -22.35 -14.86
CA PHE A 218 -1.68 -22.16 -13.62
C PHE A 218 -0.95 -20.82 -13.65
N SER A 219 -0.81 -20.19 -12.48
CA SER A 219 0.00 -18.98 -12.33
C SER A 219 0.84 -19.00 -11.05
N LEU A 220 2.05 -18.46 -11.17
CA LEU A 220 2.98 -18.16 -10.10
C LEU A 220 3.28 -16.66 -10.13
N ARG A 221 3.04 -15.97 -9.02
CA ARG A 221 3.49 -14.59 -8.81
C ARG A 221 4.59 -14.56 -7.76
N PHE A 222 5.70 -13.92 -8.09
CA PHE A 222 6.76 -13.62 -7.14
C PHE A 222 6.83 -12.09 -6.94
N PRO A 223 6.44 -11.58 -5.75
CA PRO A 223 6.53 -10.17 -5.44
C PRO A 223 7.97 -9.67 -5.42
N MET A 224 8.24 -8.57 -6.13
CA MET A 224 9.58 -7.98 -6.21
C MET A 224 9.59 -6.54 -5.69
N ALA A 225 8.48 -5.82 -5.83
CA ALA A 225 8.40 -4.41 -5.45
C ALA A 225 7.47 -4.20 -4.25
N ILE A 226 7.75 -3.16 -3.46
CA ILE A 226 6.87 -2.69 -2.39
C ILE A 226 6.33 -1.33 -2.78
N THR A 227 5.02 -1.26 -3.02
CA THR A 227 4.33 0.02 -3.20
C THR A 227 4.28 0.79 -1.88
N PRO A 228 4.66 2.08 -1.86
CA PRO A 228 4.51 2.93 -0.70
C PRO A 228 3.07 2.91 -0.17
N ARG A 229 2.94 2.79 1.15
CA ARG A 229 1.63 2.70 1.80
C ARG A 229 1.10 4.07 2.17
N TYR A 230 -0.18 4.31 1.89
CA TYR A 230 -0.94 5.39 2.49
C TYR A 230 -1.14 5.10 3.97
N ILE A 231 -0.71 6.04 4.81
CA ILE A 231 -0.78 5.95 6.27
C ILE A 231 -1.77 7.02 6.77
N PRO A 232 -3.04 6.66 7.01
CA PRO A 232 -4.03 7.59 7.52
C PRO A 232 -3.84 7.85 9.02
N GLY A 233 -4.58 8.85 9.52
CA GLY A 233 -4.66 9.16 10.93
C GLY A 233 -3.70 10.27 11.39
N THR A 234 -3.72 10.52 12.70
CA THR A 234 -2.91 11.56 13.33
C THR A 234 -1.60 10.96 13.86
N PRO A 235 -0.43 11.57 13.61
CA PRO A 235 0.83 11.10 14.16
C PRO A 235 0.82 11.06 15.69
N LEU A 236 1.20 9.93 16.26
CA LEU A 236 1.33 9.79 17.71
C LEU A 236 2.51 10.64 18.20
N GLN A 237 2.25 11.63 19.07
CA GLN A 237 3.31 12.45 19.66
C GLN A 237 4.19 11.61 20.60
N GLN A 238 5.41 11.27 20.15
CA GLN A 238 6.61 10.90 20.92
C GLN A 238 6.43 10.17 22.28
N GLN A 239 5.48 9.24 22.41
CA GLN A 239 5.65 8.17 23.38
C GLN A 239 6.76 7.26 22.88
N LEU A 240 7.64 6.84 23.80
CA LEU A 240 8.85 5.97 23.74
C LEU A 240 8.68 4.63 23.00
N SER A 241 7.91 4.61 21.93
CA SER A 241 7.59 3.49 21.08
C SER A 241 8.81 3.21 20.21
N ILE A 242 9.20 1.94 20.14
CA ILE A 242 10.30 1.48 19.30
C ILE A 242 10.08 2.01 17.88
N LYS A 243 10.95 2.92 17.43
CA LYS A 243 10.86 3.50 16.08
C LYS A 243 11.38 2.47 15.07
N GLY A 244 10.53 2.06 14.13
CA GLY A 244 10.95 1.33 12.95
C GLY A 244 11.85 2.17 12.06
N SER A 245 12.43 1.57 11.02
CA SER A 245 13.37 2.25 10.12
C SER A 245 12.71 2.91 8.90
N GLY A 246 11.38 2.99 8.89
CA GLY A 246 10.58 3.52 7.79
C GLY A 246 10.45 5.05 7.78
N TRP A 247 9.91 5.58 6.69
CA TRP A 247 9.75 7.02 6.45
C TRP A 247 8.52 7.63 7.12
N ALA A 248 7.49 6.83 7.45
CA ALA A 248 6.27 7.32 8.09
C ALA A 248 6.37 7.26 9.63
N ASN A 249 5.75 8.24 10.28
CA ASN A 249 5.51 8.17 11.73
C ASN A 249 4.32 7.26 12.02
N ASN A 250 4.36 6.57 13.17
CA ASN A 250 3.22 5.82 13.66
C ASN A 250 2.04 6.77 13.90
N THR A 251 0.83 6.32 13.55
CA THR A 251 -0.42 7.07 13.72
C THR A 251 -1.37 6.31 14.65
N ASP A 252 -2.42 7.00 15.10
CA ASP A 252 -3.55 6.39 15.82
C ASP A 252 -4.23 5.26 15.03
N GLN A 253 -4.26 5.34 13.70
CA GLN A 253 -4.82 4.31 12.82
C GLN A 253 -3.80 3.25 12.38
N VAL A 254 -2.52 3.59 12.36
CA VAL A 254 -1.43 2.71 11.93
C VAL A 254 -0.28 2.80 12.95
N PRO A 255 -0.41 2.12 14.10
CA PRO A 255 0.53 2.24 15.22
C PRO A 255 1.93 1.69 14.93
N ASP A 256 2.13 1.00 13.81
CA ASP A 256 3.38 0.42 13.36
C ASP A 256 3.82 0.92 11.98
N ALA A 257 3.33 2.10 11.57
CA ALA A 257 3.65 2.70 10.27
C ALA A 257 5.16 2.73 9.97
N SER A 258 5.99 3.01 10.98
CA SER A 258 7.45 3.05 10.86
C SER A 258 8.11 1.69 10.55
N PHE A 259 7.42 0.56 10.71
CA PHE A 259 7.92 -0.77 10.35
C PHE A 259 7.45 -1.23 8.96
N ILE A 260 6.42 -0.59 8.42
CA ILE A 260 5.78 -0.99 7.16
C ILE A 260 6.02 -0.03 6.00
N THR A 261 6.83 1.01 6.22
CA THR A 261 7.13 2.07 5.25
C THR A 261 8.62 2.15 4.98
N PRO A 262 9.27 1.10 4.42
CA PRO A 262 10.71 1.10 4.22
C PRO A 262 11.18 2.31 3.40
N PRO A 263 12.41 2.81 3.64
CA PRO A 263 12.99 3.85 2.82
C PRO A 263 12.98 3.43 1.35
N VAL A 264 12.81 4.40 0.46
CA VAL A 264 12.70 4.13 -0.97
C VAL A 264 13.84 4.83 -1.68
N ASN A 265 14.45 4.21 -2.70
CA ASN A 265 15.51 4.78 -3.52
C ASN A 265 14.96 5.84 -4.50
N ASN A 266 15.47 7.06 -4.43
CA ASN A 266 15.02 8.21 -5.23
C ASN A 266 15.91 8.47 -6.45
N LYS A 267 17.00 7.72 -6.61
CA LYS A 267 17.98 7.95 -7.66
C LYS A 267 17.54 7.27 -8.96
N PRO A 268 17.97 7.79 -10.12
CA PRO A 268 17.69 7.15 -11.42
C PRO A 268 18.29 5.75 -11.51
N HIS A 269 19.44 5.53 -10.87
CA HIS A 269 20.04 4.20 -10.76
C HIS A 269 19.22 3.31 -9.82
N LYS A 270 18.70 2.22 -10.37
CA LYS A 270 18.01 1.17 -9.63
C LYS A 270 19.01 0.39 -8.78
N ILE A 271 18.55 -0.08 -7.64
CA ILE A 271 19.35 -0.88 -6.68
C ILE A 271 18.76 -2.28 -6.56
N ASN A 272 19.38 -3.13 -5.74
CA ASN A 272 18.87 -4.46 -5.39
C ASN A 272 18.59 -5.33 -6.63
N PRO A 273 19.63 -5.64 -7.45
CA PRO A 273 19.47 -6.52 -8.59
C PRO A 273 18.98 -7.90 -8.12
N LEU A 274 18.07 -8.47 -8.92
CA LEU A 274 17.46 -9.76 -8.66
C LEU A 274 17.71 -10.70 -9.84
N SER A 275 18.14 -11.92 -9.53
CA SER A 275 18.14 -13.06 -10.46
C SER A 275 17.10 -14.08 -10.02
N LEU A 276 16.50 -14.76 -11.00
CA LEU A 276 15.42 -15.71 -10.76
C LEU A 276 15.57 -16.93 -11.67
N ASN A 277 15.53 -18.11 -11.06
CA ASN A 277 15.54 -19.41 -11.72
C ASN A 277 14.34 -20.21 -11.25
N ILE A 278 13.65 -20.87 -12.18
CA ILE A 278 12.50 -21.71 -11.90
C ILE A 278 12.74 -23.09 -12.49
N LYS A 279 12.58 -24.13 -11.68
CA LYS A 279 12.45 -25.51 -12.09
C LYS A 279 10.97 -25.87 -12.11
N LEU A 280 10.40 -25.99 -13.31
CA LEU A 280 8.99 -26.32 -13.50
C LEU A 280 8.81 -27.81 -13.78
N ASN A 281 8.23 -28.54 -12.82
CA ASN A 281 7.78 -29.93 -12.97
C ASN A 281 6.29 -30.05 -12.60
N PRO A 282 5.38 -29.79 -13.55
CA PRO A 282 3.95 -29.75 -13.27
C PRO A 282 3.32 -31.15 -13.18
N GLY A 283 4.02 -32.21 -13.62
CA GLY A 283 3.50 -33.57 -13.65
C GLY A 283 2.55 -33.88 -14.83
N PHE A 284 2.49 -32.97 -15.81
CA PHE A 284 1.74 -33.13 -17.06
C PHE A 284 2.43 -32.34 -18.20
N PRO A 285 2.19 -32.68 -19.48
CA PRO A 285 2.70 -31.90 -20.61
C PRO A 285 2.14 -30.46 -20.60
N VAL A 286 3.03 -29.49 -20.83
CA VAL A 286 2.69 -28.06 -20.88
C VAL A 286 2.52 -27.64 -22.33
N ASP A 287 1.41 -26.97 -22.64
CA ASP A 287 1.13 -26.43 -23.98
C ASP A 287 1.81 -25.07 -24.18
N LYS A 288 1.54 -24.14 -23.26
CA LYS A 288 2.07 -22.77 -23.35
C LYS A 288 2.64 -22.32 -22.01
N ILE A 289 3.79 -21.66 -22.07
CA ILE A 289 4.42 -20.93 -20.95
C ILE A 289 4.54 -19.47 -21.36
N SER A 290 4.20 -18.55 -20.46
CA SER A 290 4.37 -17.11 -20.68
C SER A 290 4.67 -16.36 -19.40
N SER A 291 5.46 -15.30 -19.51
CA SER A 291 5.71 -14.34 -18.45
C SER A 291 5.15 -12.97 -18.85
N SER A 292 4.40 -12.33 -17.95
CA SER A 292 3.63 -11.12 -18.27
C SER A 292 4.52 -9.86 -18.35
N TYR A 293 5.53 -9.77 -17.48
CA TYR A 293 6.26 -8.51 -17.25
C TYR A 293 7.77 -8.61 -17.46
N HIS A 294 8.29 -9.83 -17.61
CA HIS A 294 9.72 -10.08 -17.75
C HIS A 294 9.98 -11.05 -18.91
N ALA A 295 10.93 -10.74 -19.78
CA ALA A 295 11.37 -11.69 -20.79
C ALA A 295 12.06 -12.90 -20.12
N ILE A 296 11.72 -14.11 -20.58
CA ILE A 296 12.24 -15.37 -20.04
C ILE A 296 12.90 -16.19 -21.14
N THR A 297 13.86 -17.02 -20.73
CA THR A 297 14.36 -18.16 -21.51
C THR A 297 13.86 -19.44 -20.88
N GLN A 298 13.61 -20.46 -21.69
CA GLN A 298 13.16 -21.76 -21.23
C GLN A 298 13.94 -22.86 -21.93
N GLN A 299 14.27 -23.92 -21.20
CA GLN A 299 14.96 -25.10 -21.71
C GLN A 299 14.37 -26.34 -21.05
N GLU A 300 14.02 -27.34 -21.86
CA GLU A 300 13.66 -28.67 -21.36
C GLU A 300 14.93 -29.45 -21.01
N MET A 301 14.92 -30.05 -19.83
CA MET A 301 16.07 -30.75 -19.26
C MET A 301 15.92 -32.28 -19.43
N PRO A 302 17.02 -33.06 -19.40
CA PRO A 302 16.97 -34.51 -19.66
C PRO A 302 16.07 -35.32 -18.70
N ASP A 303 15.81 -34.81 -17.50
CA ASP A 303 14.91 -35.38 -16.49
C ASP A 303 13.45 -34.88 -16.63
N GLY A 304 13.13 -34.20 -17.74
CA GLY A 304 11.77 -33.81 -18.13
C GLY A 304 11.21 -32.54 -17.47
N HIS A 305 11.99 -31.87 -16.61
CA HIS A 305 11.58 -30.55 -16.09
C HIS A 305 11.95 -29.43 -17.06
N ILE A 306 11.25 -28.31 -16.94
CA ILE A 306 11.53 -27.10 -17.72
C ILE A 306 12.28 -26.11 -16.83
N ALA A 307 13.51 -25.78 -17.21
CA ALA A 307 14.30 -24.74 -16.57
C ALA A 307 13.93 -23.38 -17.19
N ILE A 308 13.55 -22.41 -16.36
CA ILE A 308 13.16 -21.07 -16.79
C ILE A 308 14.04 -20.04 -16.06
N GLN A 309 14.54 -19.06 -16.82
CA GLN A 309 15.40 -17.99 -16.29
C GLN A 309 15.01 -16.64 -16.90
N LEU A 310 15.33 -15.56 -16.20
CA LEU A 310 15.20 -14.21 -16.76
C LEU A 310 16.17 -14.04 -17.94
N ALA A 311 15.67 -13.58 -19.09
CA ALA A 311 16.49 -13.43 -20.29
C ALA A 311 17.64 -12.41 -20.11
N ALA A 312 17.43 -11.40 -19.27
CA ALA A 312 18.45 -10.40 -18.92
C ALA A 312 19.43 -10.86 -17.82
N GLY A 313 19.25 -12.07 -17.26
CA GLY A 313 20.01 -12.59 -16.12
C GLY A 313 19.64 -11.93 -14.79
N THR A 314 19.87 -10.62 -14.67
CA THR A 314 19.49 -9.81 -13.51
C THR A 314 18.61 -8.63 -13.90
N VAL A 315 17.59 -8.34 -13.10
CA VAL A 315 16.66 -7.22 -13.32
C VAL A 315 16.50 -6.40 -12.03
N PRO A 316 16.12 -5.12 -12.13
CA PRO A 316 15.74 -4.33 -10.96
C PRO A 316 14.40 -4.80 -10.38
N SER A 317 14.26 -4.69 -9.06
CA SER A 317 13.03 -5.06 -8.34
C SER A 317 11.97 -3.95 -8.40
N GLU A 318 11.36 -3.70 -9.56
CA GLU A 318 10.38 -2.61 -9.79
C GLU A 318 9.01 -3.06 -10.33
N HIS A 319 8.89 -4.33 -10.68
CA HIS A 319 7.65 -4.94 -11.11
C HIS A 319 7.62 -6.37 -10.58
N ASP A 320 6.47 -6.85 -10.13
CA ASP A 320 6.33 -8.25 -9.74
C ASP A 320 6.56 -9.17 -10.94
N PHE A 321 7.09 -10.36 -10.68
CA PHE A 321 7.23 -11.41 -11.70
C PHE A 321 5.96 -12.28 -11.71
N GLU A 322 5.38 -12.52 -12.88
CA GLU A 322 4.22 -13.40 -13.09
C GLU A 322 4.55 -14.40 -14.19
N LEU A 323 4.55 -15.69 -13.86
CA LEU A 323 4.64 -16.81 -14.79
C LEU A 323 3.28 -17.48 -14.88
N SER A 324 2.83 -17.80 -16.10
CA SER A 324 1.60 -18.54 -16.35
C SER A 324 1.83 -19.66 -17.35
N TRP A 325 1.17 -20.79 -17.15
CA TRP A 325 1.22 -21.90 -18.09
C TRP A 325 -0.09 -22.70 -18.15
N THR A 326 -0.32 -23.31 -19.30
CA THR A 326 -1.51 -24.14 -19.56
C THR A 326 -1.13 -25.61 -19.74
N PRO A 327 -1.90 -26.56 -19.17
CA PRO A 327 -1.74 -27.97 -19.51
C PRO A 327 -2.18 -28.22 -20.95
N ASP A 328 -1.64 -29.26 -21.57
CA ASP A 328 -2.29 -29.87 -22.74
C ASP A 328 -3.72 -30.30 -22.34
N ILE A 329 -4.71 -29.89 -23.15
CA ILE A 329 -6.14 -30.10 -22.90
C ILE A 329 -6.47 -31.58 -22.63
N SER A 330 -5.78 -32.50 -23.31
CA SER A 330 -5.98 -33.95 -23.13
C SER A 330 -5.49 -34.47 -21.77
N HIS A 331 -4.63 -33.72 -21.10
CA HIS A 331 -3.99 -34.05 -19.83
C HIS A 331 -4.40 -33.12 -18.67
N ALA A 332 -5.40 -32.24 -18.89
CA ALA A 332 -5.88 -31.33 -17.87
C ALA A 332 -6.46 -32.09 -16.66
N PRO A 333 -5.94 -31.88 -15.43
CA PRO A 333 -6.35 -32.66 -14.28
C PRO A 333 -7.75 -32.27 -13.81
N LYS A 334 -8.71 -33.20 -13.85
CA LYS A 334 -10.06 -33.01 -13.28
C LYS A 334 -10.04 -32.92 -11.75
N ALA A 335 -9.09 -33.61 -11.12
CA ALA A 335 -8.75 -33.47 -9.72
C ALA A 335 -7.28 -33.84 -9.51
N ALA A 336 -6.62 -33.17 -8.57
CA ALA A 336 -5.26 -33.49 -8.15
C ALA A 336 -5.19 -33.54 -6.62
N LEU A 337 -4.52 -34.57 -6.09
CA LEU A 337 -4.33 -34.75 -4.66
C LEU A 337 -2.83 -34.85 -4.37
N PHE A 338 -2.32 -33.92 -3.58
CA PHE A 338 -0.97 -33.96 -3.03
C PHE A 338 -1.07 -34.29 -1.56
N SER A 339 -0.21 -35.17 -1.05
CA SER A 339 -0.31 -35.67 0.31
C SER A 339 1.04 -35.72 1.00
N GLU A 340 1.03 -35.50 2.31
CA GLU A 340 2.18 -35.67 3.19
C GLU A 340 1.70 -36.30 4.49
N LYS A 341 2.38 -37.34 4.95
CA LYS A 341 2.13 -37.94 6.27
C LYS A 341 3.17 -37.44 7.25
N ILE A 342 2.73 -36.81 8.34
CA ILE A 342 3.61 -36.38 9.44
C ILE A 342 3.08 -37.02 10.72
N ASN A 343 3.87 -37.91 11.32
CA ASN A 343 3.45 -38.74 12.45
C ASN A 343 2.19 -39.55 12.11
N ASN A 344 1.10 -39.35 12.87
CA ASN A 344 -0.19 -40.01 12.67
C ASN A 344 -1.17 -39.19 11.82
N ASP A 345 -0.82 -37.95 11.46
CA ASP A 345 -1.69 -37.06 10.70
C ASP A 345 -1.36 -37.11 9.21
N TYR A 346 -2.39 -37.05 8.37
CA TYR A 346 -2.28 -36.88 6.92
C TYR A 346 -2.69 -35.46 6.55
N PHE A 347 -1.84 -34.80 5.75
CA PHE A 347 -2.08 -33.47 5.21
C PHE A 347 -2.23 -33.58 3.71
N HIS A 348 -3.24 -32.91 3.15
CA HIS A 348 -3.55 -32.96 1.74
C HIS A 348 -3.75 -31.56 1.15
N LEU A 349 -3.31 -31.39 -0.09
CA LEU A 349 -3.71 -30.28 -0.95
C LEU A 349 -4.54 -30.88 -2.09
N LEU A 350 -5.83 -30.58 -2.09
CA LEU A 350 -6.80 -31.07 -3.06
C LEU A 350 -7.17 -29.94 -4.02
N MET A 351 -7.04 -30.19 -5.31
CA MET A 351 -7.64 -29.40 -6.36
C MET A 351 -8.74 -30.19 -7.04
N VAL A 352 -9.89 -29.56 -7.27
CA VAL A 352 -11.00 -30.15 -8.01
C VAL A 352 -11.54 -29.17 -9.03
N LEU A 353 -11.62 -29.60 -10.28
CA LEU A 353 -12.38 -28.92 -11.31
C LEU A 353 -13.82 -29.43 -11.31
N PRO A 354 -14.81 -28.53 -11.32
CA PRO A 354 -16.19 -28.92 -11.50
C PRO A 354 -16.37 -29.50 -12.91
N PRO A 355 -17.25 -30.49 -13.12
CA PRO A 355 -17.49 -31.04 -14.44
C PRO A 355 -18.13 -30.01 -15.39
N ASP A 356 -17.56 -29.88 -16.59
CA ASP A 356 -18.06 -29.07 -17.71
C ASP A 356 -19.30 -29.70 -18.35
N ASN A 357 -20.40 -29.83 -17.60
CA ASN A 357 -21.67 -30.15 -18.22
C ASN A 357 -22.33 -28.84 -18.63
N ASN A 358 -22.38 -28.55 -19.93
CA ASN A 358 -23.07 -27.40 -20.53
C ASN A 358 -24.50 -27.29 -19.98
N ALA A 359 -24.75 -26.39 -19.04
CA ALA A 359 -26.10 -25.90 -18.78
C ALA A 359 -26.28 -24.67 -19.68
N GLN A 360 -26.74 -24.93 -20.90
CA GLN A 360 -27.36 -23.86 -21.67
C GLN A 360 -28.75 -23.63 -21.08
N ASN A 361 -29.08 -22.35 -20.88
CA ASN A 361 -30.30 -21.81 -20.27
C ASN A 361 -30.30 -21.77 -18.74
N GLU A 362 -29.45 -20.91 -18.16
CA GLU A 362 -29.65 -20.41 -16.80
C GLU A 362 -30.16 -18.96 -16.88
N GLN A 363 -31.30 -18.69 -16.24
CA GLN A 363 -31.91 -17.36 -16.20
C GLN A 363 -31.01 -16.43 -15.38
N ALA A 364 -30.18 -15.65 -16.06
CA ALA A 364 -29.20 -14.78 -15.41
C ALA A 364 -29.91 -13.69 -14.59
N PHE A 365 -29.75 -13.74 -13.25
CA PHE A 365 -30.33 -12.78 -12.31
C PHE A 365 -30.04 -11.32 -12.72
N ALA A 366 -30.98 -10.42 -12.43
CA ALA A 366 -30.72 -8.99 -12.50
C ALA A 366 -29.63 -8.61 -11.47
N ARG A 367 -28.70 -7.74 -11.85
CA ARG A 367 -27.56 -7.37 -11.00
C ARG A 367 -27.71 -5.94 -10.52
N ASP A 368 -27.20 -5.66 -9.32
CA ASP A 368 -26.98 -4.31 -8.82
C ASP A 368 -25.48 -4.11 -8.62
N VAL A 369 -24.83 -3.42 -9.56
CA VAL A 369 -23.37 -3.33 -9.67
C VAL A 369 -22.85 -1.97 -9.19
N ILE A 370 -22.09 -1.97 -8.10
CA ILE A 370 -21.45 -0.75 -7.57
C ILE A 370 -19.96 -0.79 -7.89
N PHE A 371 -19.53 0.12 -8.75
CA PHE A 371 -18.10 0.31 -9.05
C PHE A 371 -17.50 1.28 -8.05
N VAL A 372 -16.48 0.85 -7.31
CA VAL A 372 -15.72 1.71 -6.41
C VAL A 372 -14.34 1.94 -7.02
N ILE A 373 -14.05 3.17 -7.43
CA ILE A 373 -12.83 3.52 -8.14
C ILE A 373 -11.95 4.47 -7.31
N ASP A 374 -10.70 4.06 -7.12
CA ASP A 374 -9.67 4.88 -6.51
C ASP A 374 -9.25 6.01 -7.46
N THR A 375 -9.28 7.24 -6.97
CA THR A 375 -8.81 8.45 -7.65
C THR A 375 -7.71 9.15 -6.87
N SER A 376 -7.00 8.42 -5.99
CA SER A 376 -5.86 8.93 -5.22
C SER A 376 -4.67 9.31 -6.08
N GLY A 377 -3.72 10.06 -5.52
CA GLY A 377 -2.53 10.52 -6.24
C GLY A 377 -1.65 9.40 -6.79
N SER A 378 -1.66 8.20 -6.19
CA SER A 378 -0.89 7.05 -6.71
C SER A 378 -1.39 6.59 -8.06
N MET A 379 -2.71 6.72 -8.31
CA MET A 379 -3.34 6.34 -9.57
C MET A 379 -2.91 7.20 -10.77
N TYR A 380 -2.11 8.25 -10.59
CA TYR A 380 -1.70 9.13 -11.69
C TYR A 380 -0.97 8.37 -12.82
N GLY A 381 -1.21 8.77 -14.06
CA GLY A 381 -0.56 8.17 -15.22
C GLY A 381 -1.25 6.89 -15.69
N THR A 382 -0.48 5.81 -15.86
CA THR A 382 -0.94 4.55 -16.46
C THR A 382 -2.01 3.85 -15.62
N SER A 383 -1.93 3.90 -14.29
CA SER A 383 -2.93 3.31 -13.39
C SER A 383 -4.33 3.88 -13.64
N MET A 384 -4.49 5.21 -13.72
CA MET A 384 -5.78 5.85 -14.00
C MET A 384 -6.28 5.51 -15.41
N GLN A 385 -5.39 5.37 -16.40
CA GLN A 385 -5.77 4.92 -17.74
C GLN A 385 -6.34 3.49 -17.71
N GLN A 386 -5.66 2.57 -17.03
CA GLN A 386 -6.10 1.19 -16.83
C GLN A 386 -7.45 1.12 -16.11
N ALA A 387 -7.63 1.89 -15.04
CA ALA A 387 -8.86 1.92 -14.26
C ALA A 387 -10.04 2.49 -15.07
N LYS A 388 -9.85 3.60 -15.80
CA LYS A 388 -10.87 4.15 -16.70
C LYS A 388 -11.26 3.17 -17.79
N GLN A 389 -10.29 2.56 -18.46
CA GLN A 389 -10.57 1.59 -19.52
C GLN A 389 -11.33 0.37 -18.98
N SER A 390 -10.94 -0.14 -17.81
CA SER A 390 -11.61 -1.25 -17.13
C SER A 390 -13.07 -0.91 -16.81
N LEU A 391 -13.31 0.30 -16.30
CA LEU A 391 -14.64 0.76 -15.93
C LEU A 391 -15.53 1.04 -17.16
N LEU A 392 -14.98 1.63 -18.22
CA LEU A 392 -15.71 1.83 -19.48
C LEU A 392 -16.14 0.50 -20.10
N MET A 393 -15.26 -0.51 -20.10
CA MET A 393 -15.60 -1.86 -20.54
C MET A 393 -16.69 -2.50 -19.67
N ALA A 394 -16.68 -2.22 -18.36
CA ALA A 394 -17.70 -2.72 -17.45
C ALA A 394 -19.09 -2.17 -17.77
N LEU A 395 -19.17 -0.85 -18.01
CA LEU A 395 -20.43 -0.17 -18.33
C LEU A 395 -21.06 -0.71 -19.62
N GLU A 396 -20.25 -1.14 -20.59
CA GLU A 396 -20.72 -1.72 -21.86
C GLU A 396 -21.31 -3.13 -21.73
N ARG A 397 -21.06 -3.82 -20.61
CA ARG A 397 -21.57 -5.18 -20.34
C ARG A 397 -22.79 -5.21 -19.42
N LEU A 398 -23.26 -4.05 -18.98
CA LEU A 398 -24.51 -3.95 -18.23
C LEU A 398 -25.70 -4.17 -19.18
N ARG A 399 -26.70 -4.91 -18.70
CA ARG A 399 -27.94 -5.19 -19.44
C ARG A 399 -29.01 -4.21 -18.97
N LEU A 400 -30.05 -4.00 -19.78
CA LEU A 400 -31.10 -3.02 -19.48
C LEU A 400 -31.80 -3.25 -18.12
N HIS A 401 -31.90 -4.51 -17.68
CA HIS A 401 -32.47 -4.90 -16.39
C HIS A 401 -31.48 -4.89 -15.22
N ASP A 402 -30.21 -4.56 -15.46
CA ASP A 402 -29.24 -4.35 -14.38
C ASP A 402 -29.35 -2.91 -13.84
N ARG A 403 -28.95 -2.73 -12.57
CA ARG A 403 -28.74 -1.44 -11.92
C ARG A 403 -27.27 -1.23 -11.66
N PHE A 404 -26.84 0.03 -11.61
CA PHE A 404 -25.45 0.34 -11.29
C PHE A 404 -25.26 1.69 -10.60
N ASN A 405 -24.11 1.85 -9.95
CA ASN A 405 -23.60 3.13 -9.47
C ASN A 405 -22.07 3.18 -9.56
N ILE A 406 -21.50 4.39 -9.55
CA ILE A 406 -20.05 4.60 -9.51
C ILE A 406 -19.74 5.46 -8.29
N ILE A 407 -18.90 4.94 -7.40
CA ILE A 407 -18.34 5.62 -6.25
C ILE A 407 -16.88 5.88 -6.55
N GLN A 408 -16.43 7.14 -6.50
CA GLN A 408 -15.01 7.47 -6.52
C GLN A 408 -14.52 7.83 -5.12
N PHE A 409 -13.25 7.56 -4.84
CA PHE A 409 -12.65 7.95 -3.58
C PHE A 409 -11.18 8.35 -3.69
N ASN A 410 -10.81 9.32 -2.87
CA ASN A 410 -9.43 9.69 -2.57
C ASN A 410 -9.33 10.20 -1.12
N SER A 411 -8.96 11.46 -0.86
CA SER A 411 -9.20 12.12 0.43
C SER A 411 -10.69 12.33 0.76
N ILE A 412 -11.54 12.35 -0.27
CA ILE A 412 -12.99 12.49 -0.17
C ILE A 412 -13.68 11.33 -0.89
N THR A 413 -14.95 11.11 -0.62
CA THR A 413 -15.76 10.10 -1.32
C THR A 413 -16.96 10.75 -1.98
N GLY A 414 -17.22 10.39 -3.23
CA GLY A 414 -18.38 10.85 -3.98
C GLY A 414 -18.99 9.73 -4.80
N GLN A 415 -20.26 9.87 -5.15
CA GLN A 415 -20.98 8.91 -5.99
C GLN A 415 -21.67 9.62 -7.16
N LEU A 416 -21.81 8.91 -8.28
CA LEU A 416 -22.45 9.42 -9.49
C LEU A 416 -23.95 9.62 -9.28
N PHE A 417 -24.63 8.59 -8.77
CA PHE A 417 -26.05 8.62 -8.44
C PHE A 417 -26.25 8.53 -6.93
N SER A 418 -27.32 9.12 -6.40
CA SER A 418 -27.65 9.04 -4.97
C SER A 418 -27.98 7.61 -4.53
N VAL A 419 -28.52 6.80 -5.43
CA VAL A 419 -28.80 5.35 -5.32
C VAL A 419 -28.55 4.70 -6.69
N SER A 420 -28.33 3.38 -6.75
CA SER A 420 -28.11 2.69 -8.03
C SER A 420 -29.24 2.95 -9.04
N SER A 421 -28.87 3.32 -10.26
CA SER A 421 -29.79 3.64 -11.36
C SER A 421 -29.85 2.50 -12.38
N SER A 422 -30.96 2.35 -13.10
CA SER A 422 -31.09 1.37 -14.18
C SER A 422 -30.08 1.63 -15.29
N ALA A 423 -29.53 0.58 -15.89
CA ALA A 423 -28.57 0.65 -16.97
C ALA A 423 -29.21 0.98 -18.33
N THR A 424 -29.94 2.09 -18.40
CA THR A 424 -30.46 2.65 -19.66
C THR A 424 -29.33 3.24 -20.49
N PHE A 425 -29.55 3.38 -21.80
CA PHE A 425 -28.57 4.02 -22.68
C PHE A 425 -28.15 5.41 -22.18
N GLU A 426 -29.10 6.24 -21.74
CA GLU A 426 -28.86 7.57 -21.20
C GLU A 426 -27.97 7.54 -19.95
N ASN A 427 -28.31 6.71 -18.95
CA ASN A 427 -27.53 6.60 -17.72
C ASN A 427 -26.12 6.06 -17.98
N ILE A 428 -25.96 5.13 -18.94
CA ILE A 428 -24.65 4.64 -19.36
C ILE A 428 -23.83 5.77 -19.99
N GLN A 429 -24.40 6.64 -20.82
CA GLN A 429 -23.66 7.77 -21.39
C GLN A 429 -23.24 8.79 -20.32
N ILE A 430 -24.13 9.11 -19.37
CA ILE A 430 -23.80 9.95 -18.21
C ILE A 430 -22.61 9.35 -17.44
N ALA A 431 -22.66 8.05 -17.18
CA ALA A 431 -21.59 7.34 -16.50
C ALA A 431 -20.27 7.35 -17.29
N LYS A 432 -20.30 7.12 -18.60
CA LYS A 432 -19.09 7.18 -19.46
C LYS A 432 -18.43 8.57 -19.40
N GLN A 433 -19.22 9.64 -19.46
CA GLN A 433 -18.70 11.01 -19.32
C GLN A 433 -18.09 11.26 -17.93
N TYR A 434 -18.76 10.80 -16.87
CA TYR A 434 -18.24 10.87 -15.50
C TYR A 434 -16.88 10.17 -15.37
N VAL A 435 -16.75 8.95 -15.91
CA VAL A 435 -15.50 8.17 -15.89
C VAL A 435 -14.37 8.88 -16.63
N GLN A 436 -14.66 9.48 -17.79
CA GLN A 436 -13.67 10.23 -18.55
C GLN A 436 -13.11 11.43 -17.77
N GLN A 437 -13.93 12.04 -16.90
CA GLN A 437 -13.56 13.21 -16.09
C GLN A 437 -12.79 12.87 -14.81
N LEU A 438 -12.68 11.59 -14.40
CA LEU A 438 -11.96 11.23 -13.18
C LEU A 438 -10.49 11.67 -13.25
N GLN A 439 -9.96 12.21 -12.16
CA GLN A 439 -8.57 12.67 -12.07
C GLN A 439 -7.91 12.15 -10.79
N ALA A 440 -6.68 11.68 -10.90
CA ALA A 440 -5.89 11.19 -9.79
C ALA A 440 -5.36 12.36 -8.93
N ASN A 441 -5.80 12.48 -7.69
CA ASN A 441 -5.31 13.44 -6.69
C ASN A 441 -5.69 13.01 -5.26
N GLY A 442 -5.10 13.63 -4.23
CA GLY A 442 -5.46 13.36 -2.83
C GLY A 442 -4.92 12.05 -2.26
N GLY A 443 -5.40 11.70 -1.06
CA GLY A 443 -5.05 10.48 -0.32
C GLY A 443 -5.89 9.27 -0.71
N THR A 444 -5.86 8.20 0.09
CA THR A 444 -6.50 6.91 -0.21
C THR A 444 -7.43 6.49 0.94
N GLU A 445 -8.45 7.30 1.24
CA GLU A 445 -9.43 7.02 2.29
C GLU A 445 -10.46 5.97 1.82
N MET A 446 -10.12 4.69 1.97
CA MET A 446 -10.98 3.57 1.53
C MET A 446 -12.21 3.38 2.42
N ALA A 447 -12.14 3.72 3.71
CA ALA A 447 -13.18 3.39 4.68
C ALA A 447 -14.56 4.02 4.35
N PRO A 448 -14.65 5.33 4.02
CA PRO A 448 -15.94 5.93 3.66
C PRO A 448 -16.51 5.33 2.36
N ALA A 449 -15.67 5.02 1.38
CA ALA A 449 -16.07 4.39 0.12
C ALA A 449 -16.62 2.98 0.32
N LEU A 450 -15.95 2.14 1.12
CA LEU A 450 -16.41 0.80 1.47
C LEU A 450 -17.74 0.86 2.24
N ASN A 451 -17.86 1.77 3.22
CA ASN A 451 -19.13 1.97 3.93
C ASN A 451 -20.24 2.37 2.96
N MET A 452 -19.99 3.35 2.08
CA MET A 452 -20.97 3.81 1.10
C MET A 452 -21.39 2.70 0.13
N ALA A 453 -20.46 1.83 -0.29
CA ALA A 453 -20.77 0.73 -1.20
C ALA A 453 -21.55 -0.41 -0.53
N LEU A 454 -21.25 -0.72 0.73
CA LEU A 454 -21.78 -1.90 1.42
C LEU A 454 -23.08 -1.63 2.20
N THR A 455 -23.36 -0.38 2.57
CA THR A 455 -24.53 -0.02 3.40
C THR A 455 -25.76 0.47 2.62
N GLN A 456 -25.68 0.58 1.29
CA GLN A 456 -26.85 0.93 0.47
C GLN A 456 -27.98 -0.10 0.65
N THR A 457 -29.23 0.32 0.48
CA THR A 457 -30.40 -0.56 0.65
C THR A 457 -30.37 -1.69 -0.35
N THR A 458 -30.39 -2.94 0.10
CA THR A 458 -30.41 -4.13 -0.78
C THR A 458 -31.83 -4.42 -1.24
N ASP A 459 -31.97 -4.76 -2.53
CA ASP A 459 -33.21 -5.31 -3.09
C ASP A 459 -32.97 -6.79 -3.38
N ASN A 460 -33.79 -7.65 -2.76
CA ASN A 460 -33.65 -9.11 -2.87
C ASN A 460 -33.87 -9.64 -4.29
N ASN A 461 -34.43 -8.82 -5.20
CA ASN A 461 -34.58 -9.18 -6.61
C ASN A 461 -33.26 -9.07 -7.39
N TYR A 462 -32.22 -8.44 -6.82
CA TYR A 462 -30.95 -8.20 -7.48
C TYR A 462 -29.79 -8.89 -6.76
N VAL A 463 -28.88 -9.44 -7.55
CA VAL A 463 -27.58 -9.88 -7.03
C VAL A 463 -26.67 -8.66 -6.93
N ARG A 464 -26.39 -8.22 -5.69
CA ARG A 464 -25.48 -7.08 -5.46
C ARG A 464 -24.02 -7.48 -5.63
N GLN A 465 -23.32 -6.74 -6.47
CA GLN A 465 -21.90 -6.92 -6.76
C GLN A 465 -21.16 -5.59 -6.60
N VAL A 466 -20.17 -5.56 -5.72
CA VAL A 466 -19.27 -4.42 -5.53
C VAL A 466 -17.94 -4.75 -6.21
N ILE A 467 -17.47 -3.90 -7.11
CA ILE A 467 -16.20 -4.07 -7.80
C ILE A 467 -15.29 -2.92 -7.37
N PHE A 468 -14.23 -3.23 -6.64
CA PHE A 468 -13.33 -2.26 -6.01
C PHE A 468 -11.99 -2.19 -6.78
N LEU A 469 -11.72 -1.07 -7.43
CA LEU A 469 -10.54 -0.85 -8.28
C LEU A 469 -9.57 0.12 -7.61
N THR A 470 -8.31 -0.28 -7.43
CA THR A 470 -7.29 0.55 -6.76
C THR A 470 -5.88 0.06 -7.08
N ASP A 471 -4.92 0.98 -7.17
CA ASP A 471 -3.48 0.67 -7.17
C ASP A 471 -2.84 0.85 -5.77
N GLY A 472 -3.63 1.36 -4.84
CA GLY A 472 -3.21 1.84 -3.55
C GLY A 472 -2.84 0.73 -2.59
N SER A 473 -1.73 0.95 -1.88
CA SER A 473 -1.39 0.19 -0.69
C SER A 473 -1.74 1.01 0.54
N VAL A 474 -2.47 0.46 1.49
CA VAL A 474 -2.89 1.14 2.72
C VAL A 474 -2.26 0.49 3.95
N GLY A 475 -2.07 1.24 5.04
CA GLY A 475 -1.50 0.74 6.30
C GLY A 475 -2.52 0.32 7.37
N ASN A 476 -3.80 0.67 7.19
CA ASN A 476 -4.88 0.42 8.16
C ASN A 476 -5.79 -0.76 7.75
N GLU A 477 -5.23 -1.82 7.16
CA GLU A 477 -6.01 -2.92 6.55
C GLU A 477 -6.99 -3.58 7.53
N THR A 478 -6.58 -3.69 8.80
CA THR A 478 -7.41 -4.29 9.87
C THR A 478 -8.75 -3.58 10.02
N ALA A 479 -8.77 -2.24 9.99
CA ALA A 479 -10.01 -1.47 10.10
C ALA A 479 -10.91 -1.67 8.88
N LEU A 480 -10.32 -1.77 7.69
CA LEU A 480 -11.05 -2.00 6.44
C LEU A 480 -11.65 -3.41 6.38
N PHE A 481 -10.94 -4.44 6.85
CA PHE A 481 -11.48 -5.79 6.96
C PHE A 481 -12.68 -5.86 7.91
N ASN A 482 -12.65 -5.13 9.03
CA ASN A 482 -13.80 -5.02 9.94
C ASN A 482 -15.02 -4.41 9.24
N ILE A 483 -14.84 -3.34 8.45
CA ILE A 483 -15.92 -2.72 7.67
C ILE A 483 -16.52 -3.73 6.69
N ILE A 484 -15.68 -4.46 5.96
CA ILE A 484 -16.14 -5.46 4.99
C ILE A 484 -16.94 -6.56 5.71
N GLN A 485 -16.38 -7.19 6.74
CA GLN A 485 -17.05 -8.30 7.43
C GLN A 485 -18.38 -7.90 8.08
N ASN A 486 -18.46 -6.68 8.64
CA ASN A 486 -19.67 -6.21 9.33
C ASN A 486 -20.78 -5.76 8.36
N ASN A 487 -20.42 -5.23 7.19
CA ASN A 487 -21.37 -4.60 6.28
C ASN A 487 -21.66 -5.39 4.99
N LEU A 488 -20.97 -6.51 4.74
CA LEU A 488 -21.09 -7.24 3.47
C LEU A 488 -22.53 -7.69 3.15
N ALA A 489 -23.28 -8.12 4.17
CA ALA A 489 -24.62 -8.69 4.03
C ALA A 489 -24.68 -9.78 2.92
N GLN A 490 -25.52 -9.60 1.89
CA GLN A 490 -25.62 -10.48 0.72
C GLN A 490 -24.80 -10.00 -0.49
N SER A 491 -24.03 -8.93 -0.33
CA SER A 491 -23.20 -8.36 -1.40
C SER A 491 -22.01 -9.28 -1.69
N ARG A 492 -21.60 -9.34 -2.95
CA ARG A 492 -20.31 -9.91 -3.34
C ARG A 492 -19.31 -8.78 -3.58
N LEU A 493 -18.11 -8.87 -3.01
CA LEU A 493 -17.03 -7.88 -3.22
C LEU A 493 -15.91 -8.50 -4.04
N PHE A 494 -15.66 -7.92 -5.21
CA PHE A 494 -14.57 -8.25 -6.12
C PHE A 494 -13.55 -7.13 -6.07
N THR A 495 -12.27 -7.47 -6.16
CA THR A 495 -11.19 -6.49 -6.13
C THR A 495 -10.38 -6.54 -7.42
N VAL A 496 -10.02 -5.37 -7.93
CA VAL A 496 -9.15 -5.21 -9.10
C VAL A 496 -7.93 -4.39 -8.69
N GLY A 497 -6.79 -5.06 -8.59
CA GLY A 497 -5.51 -4.43 -8.32
C GLY A 497 -4.93 -3.86 -9.60
N ILE A 498 -4.67 -2.56 -9.62
CA ILE A 498 -4.13 -1.82 -10.76
C ILE A 498 -2.64 -1.49 -10.52
N GLY A 499 -1.85 -1.40 -11.60
CA GLY A 499 -0.45 -0.95 -11.54
C GLY A 499 0.57 -2.05 -11.22
N SER A 500 1.83 -1.68 -11.04
CA SER A 500 2.98 -2.61 -11.06
C SER A 500 3.16 -3.49 -9.80
N ALA A 501 2.62 -3.09 -8.65
CA ALA A 501 2.72 -3.86 -7.40
C ALA A 501 1.66 -3.44 -6.34
N PRO A 502 0.35 -3.58 -6.59
CA PRO A 502 -0.68 -3.23 -5.62
C PRO A 502 -0.59 -4.12 -4.36
N ASN A 503 -1.24 -3.71 -3.26
CA ASN A 503 -1.31 -4.51 -2.02
C ASN A 503 -2.14 -5.79 -2.22
N SER A 504 -1.55 -6.82 -2.85
CA SER A 504 -2.18 -8.10 -3.18
C SER A 504 -2.83 -8.75 -1.96
N TYR A 505 -2.18 -8.64 -0.80
CA TYR A 505 -2.72 -9.16 0.45
C TYR A 505 -4.10 -8.59 0.76
N PHE A 506 -4.23 -7.26 0.83
CA PHE A 506 -5.50 -6.61 1.11
C PHE A 506 -6.54 -6.96 0.05
N MET A 507 -6.20 -6.88 -1.25
CA MET A 507 -7.18 -7.08 -2.33
C MET A 507 -7.79 -8.48 -2.31
N ARG A 508 -6.95 -9.52 -2.23
CA ARG A 508 -7.43 -10.90 -2.20
C ARG A 508 -8.14 -11.24 -0.90
N LYS A 509 -7.70 -10.70 0.25
CA LYS A 509 -8.42 -10.89 1.52
C LYS A 509 -9.78 -10.21 1.52
N ALA A 510 -9.86 -8.99 1.00
CA ALA A 510 -11.13 -8.28 0.83
C ALA A 510 -12.07 -9.06 -0.10
N ALA A 511 -11.57 -9.59 -1.22
CA ALA A 511 -12.36 -10.44 -2.11
C ALA A 511 -12.79 -11.75 -1.44
N GLN A 512 -11.90 -12.40 -0.69
CA GLN A 512 -12.20 -13.63 0.06
C GLN A 512 -13.30 -13.41 1.10
N PHE A 513 -13.19 -12.37 1.95
CA PHE A 513 -14.26 -11.98 2.87
C PHE A 513 -15.53 -11.62 2.11
N GLY A 514 -15.37 -10.97 0.95
CA GLY A 514 -16.39 -10.57 0.01
C GLY A 514 -17.09 -11.65 -0.80
N ARG A 515 -16.67 -12.93 -0.73
CA ARG A 515 -17.15 -14.02 -1.62
C ARG A 515 -16.95 -13.73 -3.12
N GLY A 516 -15.99 -12.87 -3.46
CA GLY A 516 -15.61 -12.57 -4.83
C GLY A 516 -14.20 -13.07 -5.15
N SER A 517 -13.69 -12.65 -6.31
CA SER A 517 -12.33 -12.94 -6.76
C SER A 517 -11.48 -11.66 -6.88
N PHE A 518 -10.17 -11.84 -6.81
CA PHE A 518 -9.18 -10.79 -7.02
C PHE A 518 -8.65 -10.88 -8.45
N THR A 519 -8.68 -9.75 -9.17
CA THR A 519 -8.08 -9.62 -10.51
C THR A 519 -6.92 -8.65 -10.45
N TYR A 520 -5.79 -9.01 -11.07
CA TYR A 520 -4.62 -8.15 -11.16
C TYR A 520 -4.41 -7.67 -12.60
N ILE A 521 -4.16 -6.37 -12.77
CA ILE A 521 -3.87 -5.71 -14.04
C ILE A 521 -2.60 -4.88 -13.84
N GLY A 522 -1.47 -5.42 -14.30
CA GLY A 522 -0.18 -4.70 -14.30
C GLY A 522 0.01 -3.85 -15.54
N ASP A 523 -0.52 -4.28 -16.68
CA ASP A 523 -0.34 -3.63 -17.98
C ASP A 523 -1.67 -3.23 -18.65
N ILE A 524 -1.67 -2.12 -19.40
CA ILE A 524 -2.86 -1.61 -20.11
C ILE A 524 -3.37 -2.60 -21.17
N ASN A 525 -2.48 -3.37 -21.78
CA ASN A 525 -2.80 -4.37 -22.79
C ASN A 525 -3.50 -5.60 -22.19
N GLU A 526 -3.37 -5.81 -20.87
CA GLU A 526 -4.03 -6.91 -20.16
C GLU A 526 -5.48 -6.60 -19.78
N VAL A 527 -5.85 -5.31 -19.74
CA VAL A 527 -7.18 -4.85 -19.28
C VAL A 527 -8.28 -5.64 -19.98
N ASN A 528 -8.24 -5.74 -21.32
CA ASN A 528 -9.28 -6.42 -22.08
C ASN A 528 -9.41 -7.91 -21.69
N LYS A 529 -8.28 -8.63 -21.64
CA LYS A 529 -8.24 -10.06 -21.31
C LYS A 529 -8.71 -10.31 -19.87
N LYS A 530 -8.10 -9.62 -18.89
CA LYS A 530 -8.36 -9.84 -17.46
C LYS A 530 -9.77 -9.39 -17.08
N MET A 531 -10.25 -8.26 -17.60
CA MET A 531 -11.63 -7.81 -17.35
C MET A 531 -12.66 -8.71 -18.04
N THR A 532 -12.39 -9.21 -19.25
CA THR A 532 -13.28 -10.21 -19.88
C THR A 532 -13.43 -11.46 -19.03
N VAL A 533 -12.33 -11.95 -18.43
CA VAL A 533 -12.37 -13.06 -17.48
C VAL A 533 -13.20 -12.71 -16.24
N LEU A 534 -12.96 -11.55 -15.63
CA LEU A 534 -13.73 -11.10 -14.46
C LEU A 534 -15.23 -10.99 -14.77
N PHE A 535 -15.61 -10.40 -15.91
CA PHE A 535 -17.03 -10.26 -16.28
C PHE A 535 -17.70 -11.59 -16.55
N LYS A 536 -17.02 -12.56 -17.16
CA LYS A 536 -17.54 -13.92 -17.29
C LYS A 536 -17.91 -14.52 -15.92
N LYS A 537 -17.08 -14.27 -14.89
CA LYS A 537 -17.37 -14.66 -13.50
C LYS A 537 -18.60 -13.91 -12.97
N LEU A 538 -18.61 -12.59 -13.08
CA LEU A 538 -19.70 -11.73 -12.58
C LEU A 538 -21.06 -12.03 -13.22
N GLU A 539 -21.07 -12.45 -14.49
CA GLU A 539 -22.27 -12.72 -15.27
C GLU A 539 -22.84 -14.13 -15.04
N ASN A 540 -22.02 -15.11 -14.61
CA ASN A 540 -22.39 -16.53 -14.56
C ASN A 540 -21.82 -17.25 -13.31
N PRO A 541 -22.42 -17.08 -12.12
CA PRO A 541 -22.09 -17.94 -10.97
C PRO A 541 -22.58 -19.37 -11.24
N LEU A 542 -21.64 -20.30 -11.51
CA LEU A 542 -21.97 -21.67 -11.92
C LEU A 542 -22.55 -22.49 -10.75
N MET A 543 -21.97 -22.36 -9.55
CA MET A 543 -22.41 -23.07 -8.36
C MET A 543 -22.28 -22.24 -7.10
N THR A 544 -23.26 -22.37 -6.20
CA THR A 544 -23.33 -21.67 -4.91
C THR A 544 -23.54 -22.64 -3.76
N ASN A 545 -23.32 -22.20 -2.52
CA ASN A 545 -23.52 -23.01 -1.31
C ASN A 545 -22.77 -24.36 -1.34
N LEU A 546 -21.51 -24.33 -1.80
CA LEU A 546 -20.70 -25.53 -1.93
C LEU A 546 -20.34 -26.12 -0.56
N SER A 547 -20.41 -27.43 -0.47
CA SER A 547 -19.94 -28.23 0.65
C SER A 547 -19.23 -29.49 0.15
N ILE A 548 -18.33 -30.02 0.96
CA ILE A 548 -17.48 -31.14 0.59
C ILE A 548 -17.46 -32.18 1.71
N ASP A 549 -17.63 -33.44 1.32
CA ASP A 549 -17.54 -34.59 2.22
C ASP A 549 -16.41 -35.52 1.75
N PHE A 550 -15.63 -36.03 2.70
CA PHE A 550 -14.51 -36.94 2.43
C PHE A 550 -14.82 -38.35 2.89
N TYR A 551 -14.31 -39.34 2.16
CA TYR A 551 -14.54 -40.76 2.45
C TYR A 551 -13.27 -41.58 2.31
N ASN A 552 -13.16 -42.62 3.15
CA ASN A 552 -12.12 -43.64 3.03
C ASN A 552 -12.49 -44.70 1.98
N ASP A 553 -11.58 -45.66 1.82
CA ASP A 553 -11.74 -46.87 0.99
C ASP A 553 -13.03 -47.64 1.30
N SER A 554 -13.44 -47.70 2.57
CA SER A 554 -14.64 -48.36 3.06
C SER A 554 -15.93 -47.53 2.93
N LEU A 555 -15.89 -46.40 2.21
CA LEU A 555 -17.01 -45.44 2.04
C LEU A 555 -17.55 -44.83 3.34
N LYS A 556 -16.78 -44.89 4.43
CA LYS A 556 -17.12 -44.19 5.67
C LYS A 556 -16.70 -42.74 5.57
N LYS A 557 -17.58 -41.84 6.01
CA LYS A 557 -17.30 -40.40 6.07
C LYS A 557 -16.16 -40.15 7.07
N ILE A 558 -15.13 -39.43 6.64
CA ILE A 558 -13.97 -39.06 7.45
C ILE A 558 -14.19 -37.66 8.05
N GLN A 559 -13.76 -37.46 9.28
CA GLN A 559 -13.63 -36.11 9.84
C GLN A 559 -12.36 -35.44 9.29
N ALA A 560 -12.53 -34.27 8.70
CA ALA A 560 -11.45 -33.54 8.08
C ALA A 560 -11.48 -32.08 8.52
N GLU A 561 -10.32 -31.55 8.90
CA GLU A 561 -10.15 -30.11 9.10
C GLU A 561 -9.75 -29.49 7.76
N ILE A 562 -10.58 -28.59 7.24
CA ILE A 562 -10.43 -28.03 5.89
C ILE A 562 -10.20 -26.53 5.89
N TRP A 563 -9.36 -26.08 4.96
CA TRP A 563 -9.08 -24.67 4.71
C TRP A 563 -9.14 -24.34 3.22
N PRO A 564 -9.77 -23.23 2.81
CA PRO A 564 -10.55 -22.31 3.65
C PRO A 564 -11.77 -22.97 4.32
N GLU A 565 -12.15 -22.46 5.49
CA GLU A 565 -13.29 -22.95 6.32
C GLU A 565 -14.63 -22.89 5.55
N ARG A 566 -14.75 -21.91 4.65
CA ARG A 566 -15.90 -21.73 3.75
C ARG A 566 -15.43 -21.81 2.31
N ILE A 567 -16.07 -22.67 1.53
CA ILE A 567 -15.86 -22.79 0.09
C ILE A 567 -16.67 -21.68 -0.58
N THR A 568 -16.01 -20.83 -1.38
CA THR A 568 -16.66 -19.74 -2.12
C THR A 568 -17.54 -20.27 -3.24
N ASP A 569 -18.43 -19.43 -3.76
CA ASP A 569 -19.12 -19.72 -5.02
C ASP A 569 -18.10 -20.03 -6.12
N LEU A 570 -18.43 -20.97 -6.99
CA LEU A 570 -17.53 -21.42 -8.06
C LEU A 570 -18.01 -20.87 -9.40
N TYR A 571 -17.08 -20.23 -10.10
CA TYR A 571 -17.32 -19.69 -11.43
C TYR A 571 -16.77 -20.62 -12.51
N SER A 572 -17.27 -20.47 -13.74
CA SER A 572 -16.81 -21.29 -14.87
C SER A 572 -15.29 -21.21 -15.03
N GLY A 573 -14.61 -22.37 -15.10
CA GLY A 573 -13.17 -22.47 -15.30
C GLY A 573 -12.31 -22.26 -14.05
N GLU A 574 -12.91 -22.13 -12.86
CA GLU A 574 -12.18 -22.11 -11.59
C GLU A 574 -12.06 -23.50 -10.96
N ALA A 575 -11.02 -23.68 -10.15
CA ALA A 575 -10.83 -24.87 -9.34
C ALA A 575 -11.14 -24.60 -7.87
N ILE A 576 -11.70 -25.59 -7.20
CA ILE A 576 -11.73 -25.63 -5.74
C ILE A 576 -10.37 -26.13 -5.27
N VAL A 577 -9.65 -25.32 -4.48
CA VAL A 577 -8.36 -25.71 -3.87
C VAL A 577 -8.51 -25.71 -2.36
N LEU A 578 -8.26 -26.86 -1.71
CA LEU A 578 -8.43 -27.07 -0.28
C LEU A 578 -7.18 -27.66 0.35
N SER A 579 -6.76 -27.09 1.48
CA SER A 579 -5.82 -27.72 2.39
C SER A 579 -6.58 -28.51 3.44
N ILE A 580 -6.24 -29.77 3.62
CA ILE A 580 -7.02 -30.72 4.43
C ILE A 580 -6.11 -31.42 5.42
N LYS A 581 -6.56 -31.61 6.65
CA LYS A 581 -5.94 -32.51 7.63
C LYS A 581 -6.92 -33.63 8.01
N THR A 582 -6.42 -34.86 8.04
CA THR A 582 -7.15 -36.06 8.46
C THR A 582 -6.27 -36.98 9.30
N ASP A 583 -6.87 -37.97 9.93
CA ASP A 583 -6.20 -39.05 10.67
C ASP A 583 -5.97 -40.32 9.81
N GLN A 584 -6.49 -40.34 8.58
CA GLN A 584 -6.45 -41.49 7.67
C GLN A 584 -6.40 -41.05 6.20
N PRO A 585 -5.92 -41.89 5.27
CA PRO A 585 -5.84 -41.55 3.85
C PRO A 585 -7.20 -41.19 3.22
N LEU A 586 -7.19 -40.22 2.29
CA LEU A 586 -8.34 -39.82 1.50
C LEU A 586 -8.44 -40.63 0.20
N HIS A 587 -9.62 -41.18 -0.10
CA HIS A 587 -9.85 -41.97 -1.31
C HIS A 587 -10.97 -41.42 -2.18
N LYS A 588 -11.99 -40.79 -1.60
CA LYS A 588 -13.08 -40.19 -2.36
C LYS A 588 -13.50 -38.87 -1.77
N VAL A 589 -13.98 -38.01 -2.64
CA VAL A 589 -14.54 -36.71 -2.28
C VAL A 589 -15.90 -36.53 -2.93
N ARG A 590 -16.87 -36.00 -2.18
CA ARG A 590 -18.20 -35.67 -2.66
C ARG A 590 -18.43 -34.18 -2.52
N LEU A 591 -18.59 -33.52 -3.65
CA LEU A 591 -19.00 -32.12 -3.72
C LEU A 591 -20.52 -32.04 -3.77
N LYS A 592 -21.09 -31.07 -3.05
CA LYS A 592 -22.52 -30.75 -3.04
C LYS A 592 -22.68 -29.23 -3.14
N GLY A 593 -23.75 -28.76 -3.76
CA GLY A 593 -24.10 -27.35 -3.78
C GLY A 593 -25.37 -27.10 -4.56
N ASN A 594 -25.60 -25.86 -4.95
CA ASN A 594 -26.72 -25.46 -5.79
C ASN A 594 -26.20 -25.00 -7.15
N ARG A 595 -26.75 -25.58 -8.22
CA ARG A 595 -26.52 -25.17 -9.61
C ARG A 595 -27.85 -24.68 -10.19
N ALA A 596 -27.91 -23.43 -10.64
CA ALA A 596 -29.16 -22.81 -11.10
C ALA A 596 -30.34 -23.00 -10.10
N LEU A 597 -30.08 -22.86 -8.79
CA LEU A 597 -31.02 -23.11 -7.68
C LEU A 597 -31.46 -24.58 -7.48
N ALA A 598 -31.03 -25.50 -8.33
CA ALA A 598 -31.26 -26.93 -8.15
C ALA A 598 -30.12 -27.57 -7.32
N PRO A 599 -30.42 -28.53 -6.43
CA PRO A 599 -29.39 -29.25 -5.71
C PRO A 599 -28.53 -30.07 -6.70
N TRP A 600 -27.22 -29.97 -6.54
CA TRP A 600 -26.22 -30.65 -7.36
C TRP A 600 -25.24 -31.40 -6.47
N GLN A 601 -24.77 -32.56 -6.94
CA GLN A 601 -23.71 -33.31 -6.30
C GLN A 601 -22.84 -34.04 -7.33
N ALA A 602 -21.54 -34.17 -7.03
CA ALA A 602 -20.62 -35.01 -7.77
C ALA A 602 -19.70 -35.76 -6.80
N THR A 603 -19.36 -37.00 -7.14
CA THR A 603 -18.36 -37.79 -6.40
C THR A 603 -17.18 -38.07 -7.30
N LEU A 604 -15.98 -37.81 -6.79
CA LEU A 604 -14.73 -38.04 -7.49
C LEU A 604 -13.90 -39.04 -6.70
N ASN A 605 -13.32 -40.02 -7.40
CA ASN A 605 -12.31 -40.89 -6.84
C ASN A 605 -10.98 -40.14 -6.84
N LEU A 606 -10.29 -40.16 -5.71
CA LEU A 606 -8.95 -39.62 -5.58
C LEU A 606 -7.98 -40.80 -5.77
N ASN A 607 -7.06 -40.68 -6.73
CA ASN A 607 -5.94 -41.60 -6.83
C ASN A 607 -5.04 -41.45 -5.59
N GLN A 608 -4.15 -42.42 -5.34
CA GLN A 608 -3.16 -42.27 -4.27
C GLN A 608 -2.41 -40.95 -4.46
N GLY A 609 -2.51 -40.05 -3.48
CA GLY A 609 -1.99 -38.70 -3.60
C GLY A 609 -0.49 -38.70 -3.85
N ILE A 610 -0.02 -37.76 -4.66
CA ILE A 610 1.41 -37.59 -4.93
C ILE A 610 2.09 -37.14 -3.63
N ASN A 611 3.15 -37.84 -3.22
CA ASN A 611 3.92 -37.44 -2.04
C ASN A 611 4.51 -36.04 -2.28
N SER A 612 4.13 -35.09 -1.44
CA SER A 612 4.50 -33.69 -1.59
C SER A 612 4.92 -33.10 -0.25
N PRO A 613 6.21 -33.17 0.10
CA PRO A 613 6.74 -32.59 1.32
C PRO A 613 6.37 -31.11 1.46
N GLY A 614 5.97 -30.70 2.67
CA GLY A 614 5.52 -29.33 2.93
C GLY A 614 4.02 -29.08 2.89
N THR A 615 3.23 -30.05 2.42
CA THR A 615 1.76 -29.95 2.44
C THR A 615 1.22 -29.69 3.86
N GLY A 616 1.84 -30.29 4.89
CA GLY A 616 1.48 -30.05 6.29
C GLY A 616 1.83 -28.65 6.78
N ARG A 617 2.92 -28.05 6.29
CA ARG A 617 3.29 -26.65 6.60
C ARG A 617 2.36 -25.68 5.90
N TYR A 618 1.98 -25.94 4.65
CA TYR A 618 1.00 -25.15 3.93
C TYR A 618 -0.39 -25.20 4.59
N TRP A 619 -0.84 -26.39 5.03
CA TRP A 619 -2.06 -26.52 5.84
C TRP A 619 -1.99 -25.68 7.12
N ALA A 620 -0.89 -25.77 7.86
CA ALA A 620 -0.71 -25.02 9.11
C ALA A 620 -0.70 -23.51 8.87
N ARG A 621 -0.12 -23.04 7.76
CA ARG A 621 -0.15 -21.64 7.34
C ARG A 621 -1.58 -21.15 7.07
N ASN A 622 -2.41 -21.96 6.40
CA ASN A 622 -3.81 -21.62 6.14
C ASN A 622 -4.66 -21.62 7.43
N LYS A 623 -4.39 -22.56 8.35
CA LYS A 623 -5.00 -22.57 9.69
C LYS A 623 -4.67 -21.31 10.49
N ILE A 624 -3.38 -20.96 10.55
CA ILE A 624 -2.91 -19.73 11.20
C ILE A 624 -3.60 -18.51 10.58
N GLU A 625 -3.75 -18.47 9.25
CA GLU A 625 -4.46 -17.39 8.56
C GLU A 625 -5.90 -17.24 9.02
N SER A 626 -6.64 -18.34 9.08
CA SER A 626 -8.03 -18.29 9.52
C SER A 626 -8.17 -17.89 10.99
N LEU A 627 -7.26 -18.35 11.86
CA LEU A 627 -7.23 -17.94 13.26
C LEU A 627 -6.95 -16.44 13.39
N MET A 628 -6.06 -15.89 12.55
CA MET A 628 -5.83 -14.45 12.47
C MET A 628 -7.06 -13.70 11.95
N ASP A 629 -7.78 -14.24 10.96
CA ASP A 629 -9.02 -13.65 10.45
C ASP A 629 -10.11 -13.59 11.54
N ARG A 630 -10.19 -14.60 12.41
CA ARG A 630 -11.12 -14.61 13.56
C ARG A 630 -10.77 -13.56 14.63
N GLN A 631 -9.51 -13.14 14.75
CA GLN A 631 -9.12 -12.10 15.73
C GLN A 631 -9.80 -10.75 15.49
N TYR A 632 -10.30 -10.50 14.27
CA TYR A 632 -11.01 -9.28 13.93
C TYR A 632 -12.35 -9.13 14.66
N SER A 633 -13.01 -10.26 14.98
CA SER A 633 -14.33 -10.28 15.63
C SER A 633 -14.34 -10.97 17.00
N ALA A 634 -13.25 -11.62 17.41
CA ALA A 634 -13.22 -12.44 18.62
C ALA A 634 -13.05 -11.63 19.92
N ALA A 635 -13.81 -12.01 20.96
CA ALA A 635 -13.69 -11.49 22.32
C ALA A 635 -12.42 -11.98 23.05
N ASN A 636 -11.97 -13.21 22.77
CA ASN A 636 -10.82 -13.84 23.46
C ASN A 636 -9.55 -13.87 22.60
N LYS A 637 -8.91 -12.70 22.42
CA LYS A 637 -7.70 -12.54 21.59
C LYS A 637 -6.47 -13.28 22.15
N THR A 638 -6.40 -13.49 23.46
CA THR A 638 -5.26 -14.16 24.12
C THR A 638 -5.21 -15.63 23.76
N GLN A 639 -6.34 -16.34 23.84
CA GLN A 639 -6.42 -17.75 23.47
C GLN A 639 -6.05 -17.99 22.00
N LEU A 640 -6.55 -17.13 21.09
CA LEU A 640 -6.18 -17.21 19.66
C LEU A 640 -4.68 -16.98 19.45
N ARG A 641 -4.05 -16.08 20.21
CA ARG A 641 -2.60 -15.88 20.14
C ARG A 641 -1.84 -17.14 20.54
N GLU A 642 -2.22 -17.79 21.64
CA GLU A 642 -1.57 -19.01 22.11
C GLU A 642 -1.72 -20.13 21.08
N GLU A 643 -2.93 -20.37 20.58
CA GLU A 643 -3.18 -21.38 19.54
C GLU A 643 -2.35 -21.13 18.26
N ILE A 644 -2.31 -19.88 17.77
CA ILE A 644 -1.49 -19.51 16.61
C ILE A 644 0.00 -19.75 16.89
N THR A 645 0.46 -19.41 18.09
CA THR A 645 1.87 -19.55 18.48
C THR A 645 2.26 -21.03 18.53
N ASP A 646 1.42 -21.88 19.11
CA ASP A 646 1.68 -23.31 19.23
C ASP A 646 1.71 -24.01 17.87
N ILE A 647 0.75 -23.70 16.98
CA ILE A 647 0.74 -24.23 15.62
C ILE A 647 1.99 -23.78 14.85
N ALA A 648 2.34 -22.50 14.97
CA ALA A 648 3.51 -21.93 14.30
C ALA A 648 4.81 -22.60 14.77
N LEU A 649 5.00 -22.77 16.09
CA LEU A 649 6.16 -23.46 16.64
C LEU A 649 6.20 -24.94 16.23
N LYS A 650 5.07 -25.66 16.32
CA LYS A 650 4.98 -27.08 15.96
C LYS A 650 5.34 -27.34 14.50
N HIS A 651 4.92 -26.45 13.59
CA HIS A 651 5.18 -26.58 12.15
C HIS A 651 6.38 -25.76 11.66
N HIS A 652 7.16 -25.17 12.56
CA HIS A 652 8.31 -24.33 12.25
C HIS A 652 8.01 -23.10 11.36
N LEU A 653 6.83 -22.49 11.48
CA LEU A 653 6.38 -21.38 10.63
C LEU A 653 6.61 -20.02 11.27
N VAL A 654 7.20 -19.07 10.53
CA VAL A 654 7.17 -17.65 10.91
C VAL A 654 5.73 -17.14 10.85
N SER A 655 5.30 -16.46 11.91
CA SER A 655 3.94 -15.92 12.05
C SER A 655 3.97 -14.52 12.67
N LYS A 656 2.80 -13.92 12.90
CA LYS A 656 2.68 -12.68 13.70
C LYS A 656 3.30 -12.82 15.10
N TYR A 657 3.37 -14.04 15.65
CA TYR A 657 3.79 -14.33 17.03
C TYR A 657 5.05 -15.19 17.14
N THR A 658 5.69 -15.54 16.02
CA THR A 658 6.93 -16.33 16.01
C THR A 658 7.92 -15.77 15.00
N SER A 659 9.21 -15.92 15.27
CA SER A 659 10.30 -15.42 14.43
C SER A 659 11.45 -16.42 14.40
N LEU A 660 12.24 -16.37 13.33
CA LEU A 660 13.47 -17.15 13.19
C LEU A 660 14.66 -16.28 13.61
N VAL A 661 15.52 -16.79 14.50
CA VAL A 661 16.72 -16.10 14.97
C VAL A 661 17.95 -16.99 14.82
N ALA A 662 19.00 -16.46 14.19
CA ALA A 662 20.30 -17.11 14.04
C ALA A 662 21.35 -16.29 14.80
N VAL A 663 22.18 -16.94 15.61
CA VAL A 663 23.21 -16.28 16.44
C VAL A 663 24.54 -16.99 16.25
N ASP A 664 25.57 -16.22 15.88
CA ASP A 664 26.94 -16.72 15.90
C ASP A 664 27.41 -16.91 17.34
N THR A 665 28.16 -17.97 17.55
CA THR A 665 28.77 -18.28 18.84
C THR A 665 29.93 -17.36 19.17
N ARG A 666 30.64 -16.84 18.16
CA ARG A 666 31.83 -16.01 18.34
C ARG A 666 31.48 -14.51 18.24
N PRO A 667 31.83 -13.69 19.23
CA PRO A 667 31.79 -12.24 19.09
C PRO A 667 32.73 -11.79 17.97
N SER A 668 32.25 -10.94 17.07
CA SER A 668 33.04 -10.40 15.95
C SER A 668 33.27 -8.89 16.08
N ARG A 669 32.27 -8.15 16.58
CA ARG A 669 32.36 -6.70 16.77
C ARG A 669 33.05 -6.40 18.11
N PRO A 670 34.16 -5.65 18.13
CA PRO A 670 34.70 -5.08 19.36
C PRO A 670 33.69 -4.12 20.00
N LEU A 671 33.43 -4.28 21.30
CA LEU A 671 32.30 -3.62 21.96
C LEU A 671 32.42 -2.09 22.00
N GLU A 672 33.64 -1.57 21.94
CA GLU A 672 33.98 -0.16 21.87
C GLU A 672 33.65 0.50 20.51
N LYS A 673 33.47 -0.29 19.45
CA LYS A 673 33.10 0.24 18.13
C LYS A 673 31.59 0.46 18.05
N ALA A 674 31.15 1.63 17.61
CA ALA A 674 29.74 1.93 17.40
C ALA A 674 29.09 0.97 16.39
N LEU A 675 27.79 0.72 16.56
CA LEU A 675 26.97 -0.08 15.63
C LEU A 675 25.91 0.82 15.01
N ASN A 676 26.00 1.02 13.70
CA ASN A 676 25.13 1.93 12.97
C ASN A 676 23.96 1.16 12.34
N LYS A 677 22.74 1.49 12.74
CA LYS A 677 21.53 0.89 12.14
C LYS A 677 21.24 1.55 10.80
N GLN A 678 21.16 0.75 9.74
CA GLN A 678 20.93 1.19 8.37
C GLN A 678 19.79 0.40 7.74
N ALA A 679 18.78 1.11 7.25
CA ALA A 679 17.73 0.48 6.46
C ALA A 679 18.12 0.42 4.98
N VAL A 680 17.96 -0.76 4.39
CA VAL A 680 18.15 -0.97 2.96
C VAL A 680 16.93 -0.41 2.24
N ALA A 681 17.17 0.53 1.32
CA ALA A 681 16.10 1.16 0.55
C ALA A 681 15.53 0.18 -0.50
N VAL A 682 14.24 0.34 -0.82
CA VAL A 682 13.56 -0.40 -1.90
C VAL A 682 13.45 0.45 -3.16
N ASN A 683 13.36 -0.15 -4.35
CA ASN A 683 13.04 0.62 -5.56
C ASN A 683 11.57 1.04 -5.55
N LEU A 684 11.26 2.14 -6.24
CA LEU A 684 9.87 2.45 -6.57
C LEU A 684 9.35 1.50 -7.65
N PRO A 685 8.10 1.05 -7.53
CA PRO A 685 7.42 0.34 -8.61
C PRO A 685 7.37 1.17 -9.90
N GLN A 686 7.42 0.49 -11.04
CA GLN A 686 7.33 1.12 -12.35
C GLN A 686 6.02 1.90 -12.52
N GLY A 687 6.08 3.07 -13.16
CA GLY A 687 4.91 3.92 -13.42
C GLY A 687 4.51 4.83 -12.25
N GLN A 688 5.06 4.61 -11.04
CA GLN A 688 4.80 5.49 -9.90
C GLN A 688 5.77 6.68 -9.86
N ILE A 689 5.23 7.88 -9.70
CA ILE A 689 6.00 9.13 -9.54
C ILE A 689 5.95 9.54 -8.06
N ARG A 690 7.07 10.05 -7.53
CA ARG A 690 7.08 10.52 -6.14
C ARG A 690 6.35 11.83 -5.90
N PRO A 691 5.86 12.04 -4.66
CA PRO A 691 5.66 13.38 -4.12
C PRO A 691 6.92 14.24 -4.23
N GLY A 692 6.77 15.38 -4.91
CA GLY A 692 7.79 16.42 -5.03
C GLY A 692 8.72 16.32 -6.23
N GLN A 693 8.52 15.37 -7.16
CA GLN A 693 9.38 15.24 -8.35
C GLN A 693 8.93 16.11 -9.55
N ILE A 694 7.77 16.75 -9.45
CA ILE A 694 7.29 17.74 -10.43
C ILE A 694 7.23 19.09 -9.72
N ASN A 695 8.01 20.08 -10.19
CA ASN A 695 8.03 21.48 -9.73
C ASN A 695 6.68 22.23 -9.86
N LYS A 696 5.57 21.53 -10.07
CA LYS A 696 4.20 22.06 -10.21
C LYS A 696 3.12 21.24 -9.47
N VAL A 697 3.48 20.15 -8.80
CA VAL A 697 2.53 19.39 -7.97
C VAL A 697 2.93 19.58 -6.51
N PRO A 698 2.12 20.25 -5.67
CA PRO A 698 2.42 20.38 -4.25
C PRO A 698 2.58 18.99 -3.63
N GLN A 699 3.33 18.95 -2.53
CA GLN A 699 3.76 17.81 -1.72
C GLN A 699 2.59 16.96 -1.15
N GLN A 700 1.68 16.50 -2.02
CA GLN A 700 0.35 15.96 -1.68
C GLN A 700 0.22 14.47 -1.99
N THR A 701 1.22 13.83 -2.61
CA THR A 701 1.09 12.46 -3.11
C THR A 701 0.95 11.41 -2.00
N PHE A 702 1.32 11.74 -0.77
CA PHE A 702 0.86 11.02 0.43
C PHE A 702 0.64 12.05 1.54
N GLY A 703 -0.58 12.10 2.07
CA GLY A 703 -1.09 13.17 2.92
C GLY A 703 -0.14 13.62 4.02
N ARG A 704 0.48 14.78 3.83
CA ARG A 704 0.26 15.82 4.81
C ARG A 704 -1.06 16.46 4.42
N LEU A 705 -2.02 16.54 5.36
CA LEU A 705 -2.96 17.66 5.35
C LEU A 705 -2.12 18.87 4.98
N ALA A 706 -2.56 19.67 4.01
CA ALA A 706 -1.97 20.98 3.84
C ALA A 706 -1.90 21.56 5.26
N GLN A 707 -0.70 21.66 5.83
CA GLN A 707 -0.48 22.72 6.79
C GLN A 707 -0.88 23.90 5.94
N THR A 708 -2.03 24.47 6.24
CA THR A 708 -2.45 25.74 5.71
C THR A 708 -1.40 26.74 6.21
N ALA A 709 -0.25 26.73 5.53
CA ALA A 709 0.50 27.90 5.17
C ALA A 709 -0.16 28.52 3.92
N THR A 710 -1.47 28.33 3.71
CA THR A 710 -2.26 29.52 3.42
C THR A 710 -2.09 30.37 4.67
N PRO A 711 -1.47 31.54 4.56
CA PRO A 711 -1.25 32.37 5.71
C PRO A 711 -2.61 32.99 6.02
N ALA A 712 -3.53 32.24 6.61
CA ALA A 712 -4.85 32.73 6.98
C ALA A 712 -4.69 33.97 7.85
N ALA A 713 -3.67 33.98 8.73
CA ALA A 713 -3.23 35.18 9.45
C ALA A 713 -2.80 36.32 8.50
N GLN A 714 -1.96 36.08 7.48
CA GLN A 714 -1.55 37.17 6.57
C GLN A 714 -2.67 37.61 5.61
N GLN A 715 -3.55 36.71 5.15
CA GLN A 715 -4.71 37.05 4.33
C GLN A 715 -5.79 37.76 5.16
N LEU A 716 -5.93 37.43 6.44
CA LEU A 716 -6.82 38.12 7.37
C LEU A 716 -6.23 39.49 7.74
N ILE A 717 -4.92 39.60 7.94
CA ILE A 717 -4.23 40.90 8.10
C ILE A 717 -4.34 41.74 6.82
N LEU A 718 -4.15 41.15 5.62
CA LEU A 718 -4.29 41.82 4.33
C LEU A 718 -5.74 42.27 4.10
N GLY A 719 -6.72 41.41 4.43
CA GLY A 719 -8.15 41.72 4.37
C GLY A 719 -8.54 42.83 5.34
N CYS A 720 -8.07 42.77 6.59
CA CYS A 720 -8.28 43.83 7.59
C CYS A 720 -7.63 45.14 7.16
N SER A 721 -6.42 45.11 6.60
CA SER A 721 -5.73 46.33 6.14
C SER A 721 -6.38 46.94 4.89
N LEU A 722 -6.89 46.12 3.96
CA LEU A 722 -7.70 46.59 2.82
C LEU A 722 -9.04 47.19 3.27
N LEU A 723 -9.72 46.59 4.25
CA LEU A 723 -10.94 47.16 4.84
C LEU A 723 -10.66 48.50 5.54
N LEU A 724 -9.54 48.60 6.24
CA LEU A 724 -9.12 49.83 6.93
C LEU A 724 -8.75 50.94 5.92
N LEU A 725 -8.07 50.60 4.82
CA LEU A 725 -7.82 51.50 3.69
C LEU A 725 -9.11 51.97 3.02
N ALA A 726 -10.07 51.07 2.80
CA ALA A 726 -11.38 51.43 2.26
C ALA A 726 -12.13 52.39 3.20
N LEU A 727 -12.11 52.14 4.51
CA LEU A 727 -12.75 52.99 5.51
C LEU A 727 -12.11 54.38 5.60
N ILE A 728 -10.78 54.45 5.51
CA ILE A 728 -10.02 55.70 5.41
C ILE A 728 -10.38 56.46 4.12
N SER A 729 -10.41 55.79 2.97
CA SER A 729 -10.79 56.44 1.71
C SER A 729 -12.22 56.99 1.77
N HIS A 730 -13.14 56.25 2.40
CA HIS A 730 -14.51 56.65 2.57
C HIS A 730 -14.63 57.87 3.50
N LEU A 731 -13.86 57.92 4.59
CA LEU A 731 -13.80 59.09 5.48
C LEU A 731 -13.21 60.33 4.80
N ILE A 732 -12.20 60.15 3.94
CA ILE A 732 -11.60 61.25 3.18
C ILE A 732 -12.57 61.79 2.13
N PHE A 733 -13.28 60.92 1.40
CA PHE A 733 -14.23 61.32 0.37
C PHE A 733 -15.57 61.83 0.93
N SER A 734 -16.08 61.24 2.01
CA SER A 734 -17.31 61.70 2.69
C SER A 734 -17.13 63.08 3.34
N ARG A 735 -15.92 63.42 3.80
CA ARG A 735 -15.59 64.79 4.26
C ARG A 735 -15.45 65.80 3.12
N ARG A 736 -15.09 65.37 1.90
CA ARG A 736 -15.09 66.24 0.72
C ARG A 736 -16.52 66.54 0.22
N LEU A 737 -17.47 65.64 0.41
CA LEU A 737 -18.88 65.90 0.09
C LEU A 737 -19.58 66.83 1.10
N LYS A 738 -19.16 66.85 2.37
CA LYS A 738 -19.73 67.77 3.39
C LYS A 738 -19.18 69.21 3.33
N PHE A 739 -18.24 69.52 2.44
CA PHE A 739 -17.70 70.88 2.24
C PHE A 739 -18.20 71.54 0.94
N ARG A 740 -19.34 71.09 0.40
CA ARG A 740 -19.99 71.72 -0.75
C ARG A 740 -21.44 72.13 -0.54
N ILE A 741 -21.94 72.08 0.69
CA ILE A 741 -23.19 72.74 1.10
C ILE A 741 -22.96 73.32 2.50
N LEU A 742 -23.06 74.65 2.56
CA LEU A 742 -22.82 75.60 3.67
C LEU A 742 -21.39 76.10 3.88
#